data_AF-A0AAV0V9R4-F1
#
_entry.id   AF-A0AAV0V9R4-F1
#
_cell.length_a   1.000
_cell.length_b   1.000
_cell.length_c   1.000
_cell.angle_alpha   90.00
_cell.angle_beta   90.00
_cell.angle_gamma   90.00
#
_symmetry.space_group_name_H-M   'P 1'
#
loop_
_entity.id
_entity.type
_entity.pdbx_description
1 polymer ?
#
loop_
_entity_poly.entity_id
_entity_poly.type
_entity_poly.pdbx_seq_one_letter_code
_entity_poly.pdbx_strand_id
1 'polypeptide(L)'
;METAAAAFEQHVELDEGVLATSAPLENGQLDRIILQVSEGLAGYPELSQKTYKLHTQLMEEKTIGAAFAIQGMLELLQANEKALEYFKSNIVGVLTGQLLPVCPPCFGGTIPVTTVEAAVTKEEVSASETAVVPVTKDDGETPTQEKLAPIFGIQTGKEKRPKAGNSDTNVNGNDVAAPPLRTELAEETKYDSEEAKTWATNPTYTIPAQWEHLYFKQVEVIHVNNRLAKEKVQAKRFAGEPFLLEGHAGWLKFADNWVKPDGTLNTAAFLHGIHDVKVPVLERNYEELDPIKTHLPLSYYVKNYWEHGKSDYYLHQWQFPLDPKAGALLCHKSEELPVLGDNLLLYWLDAVRGDNPLQYLFMGQKSTRSRMHLDPGGLGITIAPIIGTKRVTMVHREAAKLDSVHESVNFHDVDLDKIPQLAFLPAWQVDIKPGQILYMPEGTLHACENVTACLSCHRFHADTVSLTGFLRSFLAQDSQSINHAEILWNAAHDVMSAIEEIYHANNQVLDKTVATLRKLDTLRGLRHACRILSLEQVLPTEDSWDWKKLLDDIDILLVRVDSSAKLNKKRSSTHGSTPTKAMASLKGEEAAEAKHIIKAAANKKKQTKNKAEATAASTHWDSLNLKVGDTIGVQVFEKRNRAEVLKVAQDKVLVLIHYSDWESIYDEFLPVSSLYQRKKGKKVALKKTPEVQEAVMARWGSKGDLYNAIVLKAVRTNACYVHYLKYEKDWDQWVLPGHIFRKYHNP
;
A
#
# COMPACT_ATOMS: atom_id res chain seq x y z
N MET A 1 35.34 4.83 1.79
CA MET A 1 34.40 4.63 0.68
C MET A 1 35.18 4.83 -0.59
N GLU A 2 35.24 3.81 -1.44
CA GLU A 2 35.73 3.99 -2.81
C GLU A 2 34.83 4.98 -3.53
N THR A 3 35.41 5.86 -4.35
CA THR A 3 34.64 6.78 -5.19
C THR A 3 33.88 5.98 -6.25
N ALA A 4 32.68 6.43 -6.65
CA ALA A 4 31.87 5.75 -7.66
C ALA A 4 32.63 5.47 -8.97
N ALA A 5 33.60 6.32 -9.31
CA ALA A 5 34.51 6.11 -10.44
C ALA A 5 35.41 4.88 -10.27
N ALA A 6 36.02 4.69 -9.09
CA ALA A 6 36.88 3.54 -8.81
C ALA A 6 36.09 2.22 -8.77
N ALA A 7 34.88 2.24 -8.21
CA ALA A 7 33.99 1.07 -8.21
C ALA A 7 33.50 0.74 -9.63
N PHE A 8 33.22 1.74 -10.47
CA PHE A 8 32.84 1.52 -11.86
C PHE A 8 33.95 0.85 -12.67
N GLU A 9 35.19 1.30 -12.52
CA GLU A 9 36.35 0.71 -13.22
C GLU A 9 36.66 -0.72 -12.77
N GLN A 10 36.29 -1.11 -11.54
CA GLN A 10 36.40 -2.50 -11.08
C GLN A 10 35.34 -3.44 -11.66
N HIS A 11 34.19 -2.89 -12.04
CA HIS A 11 33.04 -3.65 -12.51
C HIS A 11 32.80 -3.55 -14.02
N VAL A 12 33.50 -2.63 -14.69
CA VAL A 12 33.36 -2.32 -16.10
C VAL A 12 34.75 -2.12 -16.70
N GLU A 13 35.21 -3.09 -17.49
CA GLU A 13 36.51 -3.07 -18.15
C GLU A 13 36.35 -3.01 -19.68
N LEU A 14 37.33 -2.41 -20.35
CA LEU A 14 37.44 -2.48 -21.81
C LEU A 14 38.24 -3.73 -22.17
N ASP A 15 37.56 -4.78 -22.64
CA ASP A 15 38.19 -6.00 -23.13
C ASP A 15 38.10 -6.06 -24.66
N GLU A 16 39.25 -6.16 -25.34
CA GLU A 16 39.39 -6.14 -26.80
C GLU A 16 38.64 -4.99 -27.54
N GLY A 17 38.47 -3.83 -26.89
CA GLY A 17 37.76 -2.68 -27.46
C GLY A 17 36.23 -2.75 -27.33
N VAL A 18 35.73 -3.71 -26.56
CA VAL A 18 34.31 -3.84 -26.18
C VAL A 18 34.20 -3.68 -24.67
N LEU A 19 33.24 -2.86 -24.23
CA LEU A 19 32.99 -2.63 -22.82
C LEU A 19 32.32 -3.87 -22.20
N ALA A 20 33.05 -4.54 -21.30
CA ALA A 20 32.65 -5.76 -20.61
C ALA A 20 32.32 -5.45 -19.14
N THR A 21 31.22 -6.02 -18.63
CA THR A 21 30.78 -5.86 -17.24
C THR A 21 31.06 -7.12 -16.42
N SER A 22 31.36 -6.97 -15.13
CA SER A 22 31.69 -8.09 -14.23
C SER A 22 30.54 -9.07 -13.99
N ALA A 23 29.31 -8.67 -14.34
CA ALA A 23 28.11 -9.49 -14.35
C ALA A 23 27.23 -9.12 -15.56
N PRO A 24 26.33 -9.99 -16.04
CA PRO A 24 25.42 -9.65 -17.12
C PRO A 24 24.52 -8.48 -16.71
N LEU A 25 24.57 -7.37 -17.46
CA LEU A 25 23.64 -6.26 -17.31
C LEU A 25 22.48 -6.46 -18.28
N GLU A 26 21.27 -6.67 -17.77
CA GLU A 26 20.11 -6.85 -18.63
C GLU A 26 19.75 -5.55 -19.36
N ASN A 27 19.37 -5.64 -20.64
CA ASN A 27 19.00 -4.47 -21.43
C ASN A 27 17.88 -3.65 -20.77
N GLY A 28 16.93 -4.29 -20.08
CA GLY A 28 15.85 -3.59 -19.37
C GLY A 28 16.33 -2.80 -18.14
N GLN A 29 17.41 -3.24 -17.50
CA GLN A 29 18.02 -2.49 -16.40
C GLN A 29 18.81 -1.29 -16.93
N LEU A 30 19.57 -1.50 -18.02
CA LEU A 30 20.31 -0.43 -18.69
C LEU A 30 19.36 0.62 -19.29
N ASP A 31 18.26 0.19 -19.91
CA ASP A 31 17.16 1.03 -20.40
C ASP A 31 16.68 1.99 -19.32
N ARG A 32 16.29 1.44 -18.17
CA ARG A 32 15.79 2.22 -17.04
C ARG A 32 16.83 3.23 -16.52
N ILE A 33 18.11 2.87 -16.49
CA ILE A 33 19.19 3.80 -16.13
C ILE A 33 19.28 4.95 -17.14
N ILE A 34 19.22 4.66 -18.44
CA ILE A 34 19.32 5.68 -19.49
C ILE A 34 18.12 6.64 -19.43
N LEU A 35 16.91 6.12 -19.25
CA LEU A 35 15.70 6.94 -19.10
C LEU A 35 15.79 7.86 -17.87
N GLN A 36 16.23 7.34 -16.73
CA GLN A 36 16.42 8.13 -15.52
C GLN A 36 17.44 9.25 -15.71
N VAL A 37 18.56 8.97 -16.37
CA VAL A 37 19.53 10.02 -16.69
C VAL A 37 18.92 11.06 -17.63
N SER A 38 18.17 10.62 -18.64
CA SER A 38 17.51 11.51 -19.60
C SER A 38 16.50 12.44 -18.93
N GLU A 39 15.70 11.93 -18.00
CA GLU A 39 14.72 12.68 -17.21
C GLU A 39 15.38 13.66 -16.24
N GLY A 40 16.43 13.22 -15.52
CA GLY A 40 17.19 14.11 -14.63
C GLY A 40 17.91 15.24 -15.37
N LEU A 41 18.12 15.10 -16.68
CA LEU A 41 18.68 16.09 -17.60
C LEU A 41 17.63 17.06 -18.19
N ALA A 42 16.41 17.13 -17.65
CA ALA A 42 15.36 18.03 -18.16
C ALA A 42 15.78 19.52 -18.28
N GLY A 43 16.70 19.99 -17.44
CA GLY A 43 17.28 21.34 -17.54
C GLY A 43 18.34 21.52 -18.64
N TYR A 44 18.72 20.45 -19.34
CA TYR A 44 19.66 20.40 -20.47
C TYR A 44 19.00 19.70 -21.68
N PRO A 45 18.08 20.35 -22.41
CA PRO A 45 17.23 19.70 -23.41
C PRO A 45 18.01 18.98 -24.52
N GLU A 46 19.11 19.56 -25.00
CA GLU A 46 19.94 18.92 -26.03
C GLU A 46 20.63 17.65 -25.53
N LEU A 47 21.06 17.63 -24.26
CA LEU A 47 21.73 16.47 -23.68
C LEU A 47 20.72 15.36 -23.38
N SER A 48 19.55 15.72 -22.81
CA SER A 48 18.42 14.83 -22.60
C SER A 48 17.96 14.19 -23.92
N GLN A 49 17.85 14.96 -25.01
CA GLN A 49 17.47 14.42 -26.30
C GLN A 49 18.50 13.43 -26.86
N LYS A 50 19.81 13.70 -26.67
CA LYS A 50 20.88 12.79 -27.10
C LYS A 50 20.89 11.49 -26.29
N THR A 51 20.65 11.55 -24.98
CA THR A 51 20.53 10.35 -24.13
C THR A 51 19.29 9.53 -24.51
N TYR A 52 18.15 10.20 -24.78
CA TYR A 52 16.95 9.52 -25.25
C TYR A 52 17.13 8.83 -26.61
N LYS A 53 17.92 9.44 -27.51
CA LYS A 53 18.27 8.81 -28.80
C LYS A 53 19.07 7.52 -28.63
N LEU A 54 20.01 7.47 -27.68
CA LEU A 54 20.72 6.23 -27.36
C LEU A 54 19.78 5.16 -26.80
N HIS A 55 18.82 5.56 -25.97
CA HIS A 55 17.75 4.68 -25.51
C HIS A 55 16.96 4.09 -26.70
N THR A 56 16.48 4.92 -27.62
CA THR A 56 15.74 4.47 -28.81
C THR A 56 16.58 3.51 -29.67
N GLN A 57 17.86 3.79 -29.87
CA GLN A 57 18.77 2.92 -30.62
C GLN A 57 18.99 1.56 -29.93
N LEU A 58 19.04 1.53 -28.59
CA LEU A 58 19.22 0.31 -27.80
C LEU A 58 17.94 -0.54 -27.76
N MET A 59 16.79 0.07 -27.45
CA MET A 59 15.56 -0.64 -27.08
C MET A 59 14.58 -0.79 -28.23
N GLU A 60 14.36 0.27 -29.00
CA GLU A 60 13.35 0.30 -30.06
C GLU A 60 13.93 -0.19 -31.40
N GLU A 61 15.03 0.43 -31.85
CA GLU A 61 15.65 0.10 -33.13
C GLU A 61 16.58 -1.12 -33.04
N LYS A 62 17.08 -1.42 -31.83
CA LYS A 62 18.08 -2.48 -31.56
C LYS A 62 19.31 -2.39 -32.48
N THR A 63 19.69 -1.17 -32.85
CA THR A 63 20.81 -0.86 -33.75
C THR A 63 22.15 -0.84 -33.01
N ILE A 64 22.13 -0.72 -31.68
CA ILE A 64 23.32 -0.79 -30.81
C ILE A 64 23.11 -1.80 -29.68
N GLY A 65 24.19 -2.43 -29.21
CA GLY A 65 24.18 -3.29 -28.03
C GLY A 65 24.46 -2.53 -26.72
N ALA A 66 24.27 -3.19 -25.58
CA ALA A 66 24.47 -2.60 -24.24
C ALA A 66 25.86 -1.96 -24.06
N ALA A 67 26.93 -2.60 -24.53
CA ALA A 67 28.29 -2.06 -24.47
C ALA A 67 28.43 -0.71 -25.21
N PHE A 68 27.85 -0.59 -26.40
CA PHE A 68 27.86 0.65 -27.18
C PHE A 68 26.97 1.73 -26.55
N ALA A 69 25.83 1.35 -25.97
CA ALA A 69 24.97 2.28 -25.25
C ALA A 69 25.66 2.84 -23.99
N ILE A 70 26.35 1.99 -23.20
CA ILE A 70 27.12 2.44 -22.03
C ILE A 70 28.24 3.38 -22.47
N GLN A 71 29.01 3.02 -23.51
CA GLN A 71 30.07 3.87 -24.02
C GLN A 71 29.54 5.23 -24.52
N GLY A 72 28.42 5.23 -25.27
CA GLY A 72 27.78 6.45 -25.73
C GLY A 72 27.29 7.34 -24.58
N MET A 73 26.75 6.75 -23.52
CA MET A 73 26.37 7.48 -22.31
C MET A 73 27.59 8.07 -21.59
N LEU A 74 28.68 7.32 -21.44
CA LEU A 74 29.92 7.81 -20.82
C LEU A 74 30.50 9.00 -21.59
N GLU A 75 30.44 9.01 -22.91
CA GLU A 75 30.90 10.11 -23.76
C GLU A 75 29.98 11.33 -23.68
N LEU A 76 28.66 11.12 -23.78
CA LEU A 76 27.68 12.22 -23.72
C LEU A 76 27.73 12.95 -22.38
N LEU A 77 27.85 12.21 -21.27
CA LEU A 77 27.73 12.78 -19.93
C LEU A 77 29.00 13.44 -19.41
N GLN A 78 30.11 13.45 -20.16
CA GLN A 78 31.34 14.15 -19.75
C GLN A 78 31.12 15.64 -19.46
N ALA A 79 30.12 16.24 -20.12
CA ALA A 79 29.74 17.65 -19.92
C ALA A 79 28.89 17.89 -18.65
N ASN A 80 28.44 16.84 -17.95
CA ASN A 80 27.66 16.93 -16.72
C ASN A 80 28.16 15.90 -15.69
N GLU A 81 29.11 16.31 -14.85
CA GLU A 81 29.78 15.44 -13.86
C GLU A 81 28.78 14.73 -12.93
N LYS A 82 27.69 15.41 -12.53
CA LYS A 82 26.67 14.83 -11.64
C LYS A 82 25.88 13.72 -12.32
N ALA A 83 25.47 13.94 -13.57
CA ALA A 83 24.76 12.93 -14.36
C ALA A 83 25.67 11.74 -14.68
N LEU A 84 26.96 11.99 -14.96
CA LEU A 84 27.96 10.95 -15.19
C LEU A 84 28.21 10.11 -13.94
N GLU A 85 28.37 10.74 -12.77
CA GLU A 85 28.56 10.04 -11.50
C GLU A 85 27.33 9.19 -11.14
N TYR A 86 26.13 9.75 -11.33
CA TYR A 86 24.88 9.02 -11.14
C TYR A 86 24.76 7.82 -12.08
N PHE A 87 25.06 8.00 -13.37
CA PHE A 87 25.06 6.91 -14.35
C PHE A 87 26.00 5.77 -13.94
N LYS A 88 27.27 6.10 -13.62
CA LYS A 88 28.27 5.13 -13.17
C LYS A 88 27.83 4.40 -11.89
N SER A 89 27.33 5.14 -10.91
CA SER A 89 26.89 4.59 -9.63
C SER A 89 25.73 3.60 -9.79
N ASN A 90 24.76 3.91 -10.65
CA ASN A 90 23.62 3.02 -10.89
C ASN A 90 24.00 1.76 -11.68
N ILE A 91 24.96 1.84 -12.61
CA ILE A 91 25.51 0.64 -13.28
C ILE A 91 26.15 -0.28 -12.23
N VAL A 92 27.00 0.26 -11.35
CA VAL A 92 27.60 -0.53 -10.25
C VAL A 92 26.55 -1.07 -9.31
N GLY A 93 25.56 -0.25 -8.93
CA GLY A 93 24.44 -0.66 -8.08
C GLY A 93 23.71 -1.86 -8.65
N VAL A 94 23.32 -1.81 -9.93
CA VAL A 94 22.64 -2.94 -10.58
C VAL A 94 23.54 -4.18 -10.66
N LEU A 95 24.81 -4.02 -11.03
CA LEU A 95 25.77 -5.14 -11.09
C LEU A 95 26.02 -5.79 -9.72
N THR A 96 25.76 -5.06 -8.62
CA THR A 96 25.89 -5.54 -7.24
C THR A 96 24.54 -5.92 -6.60
N GLY A 97 23.44 -5.91 -7.38
CA GLY A 97 22.12 -6.32 -6.92
C GLY A 97 21.32 -5.25 -6.15
N GLN A 98 21.74 -3.98 -6.21
CA GLN A 98 20.97 -2.86 -5.68
C GLN A 98 19.83 -2.49 -6.63
N LEU A 99 18.69 -2.10 -6.07
CA LEU A 99 17.54 -1.62 -6.83
C LEU A 99 17.80 -0.20 -7.35
N LEU A 100 17.37 0.07 -8.58
CA LEU A 100 17.38 1.42 -9.14
C LEU A 100 16.39 2.32 -8.37
N PRO A 101 16.75 3.58 -8.10
CA PRO A 101 15.85 4.55 -7.47
C PRO A 101 14.57 4.72 -8.31
N VAL A 102 13.48 5.16 -7.69
CA VAL A 102 12.18 5.30 -8.39
C VAL A 102 12.16 6.56 -9.27
N CYS A 103 12.77 7.65 -8.81
CA CYS A 103 12.86 8.92 -9.54
C CYS A 103 14.32 9.38 -9.67
N PRO A 104 14.72 9.97 -10.80
CA PRO A 104 16.04 10.53 -10.97
C PRO A 104 16.20 11.89 -10.26
N PRO A 105 17.39 12.22 -9.75
CA PRO A 105 17.70 13.56 -9.27
C PRO A 105 17.82 14.55 -10.44
N CYS A 106 17.55 15.83 -10.19
CA CYS A 106 17.79 16.89 -11.18
C CYS A 106 19.29 17.22 -11.25
N PHE A 107 19.88 17.14 -12.45
CA PHE A 107 21.30 17.39 -12.68
C PHE A 107 21.63 18.86 -13.00
N GLY A 108 20.68 19.78 -12.79
CA GLY A 108 20.82 21.22 -13.04
C GLY A 108 20.20 21.70 -14.36
N GLY A 109 20.49 22.94 -14.73
CA GLY A 109 19.99 23.59 -15.95
C GLY A 109 18.69 24.38 -15.76
N THR A 110 18.24 25.09 -16.80
CA THR A 110 17.00 25.88 -16.77
C THR A 110 15.89 25.09 -17.42
N ILE A 111 14.91 24.66 -16.62
CA ILE A 111 13.68 24.04 -17.15
C ILE A 111 12.87 25.16 -17.83
N PRO A 112 12.58 25.06 -19.14
CA PRO A 112 11.76 26.05 -19.81
C PRO A 112 10.36 26.03 -19.18
N VAL A 113 9.97 27.15 -18.54
CA VAL A 113 8.63 27.34 -17.99
C VAL A 113 7.64 27.36 -19.14
N THR A 114 6.82 26.33 -19.26
CA THR A 114 5.73 26.27 -20.22
C THR A 114 4.63 27.24 -19.78
N THR A 115 4.58 28.41 -20.41
CA THR A 115 3.47 29.38 -20.27
C THR A 115 2.21 28.80 -20.91
N VAL A 116 1.38 28.10 -20.12
CA VAL A 116 0.03 27.68 -20.52
C VAL A 116 -0.96 28.75 -20.06
N GLU A 117 -0.92 29.93 -20.69
CA GLU A 117 -2.03 30.91 -20.65
C GLU A 117 -1.78 32.03 -21.67
N ALA A 118 -2.10 31.79 -22.94
CA ALA A 118 -2.41 32.83 -23.95
C ALA A 118 -2.77 32.19 -25.30
N ALA A 119 -3.96 31.58 -25.40
CA ALA A 119 -4.54 31.26 -26.71
C ALA A 119 -6.06 31.40 -26.67
N VAL A 120 -6.56 32.55 -26.21
CA VAL A 120 -7.90 33.02 -26.54
C VAL A 120 -7.81 34.51 -26.85
N THR A 121 -8.22 34.86 -28.06
CA THR A 121 -8.50 36.19 -28.62
C THR A 121 -7.34 37.16 -28.79
N LYS A 122 -6.99 37.42 -30.06
CA LYS A 122 -6.84 38.79 -30.59
C LYS A 122 -6.97 38.79 -32.11
N GLU A 123 -8.11 39.29 -32.57
CA GLU A 123 -8.25 39.96 -33.86
C GLU A 123 -7.43 41.26 -33.86
N GLU A 124 -6.94 41.61 -35.04
CA GLU A 124 -6.18 42.80 -35.41
C GLU A 124 -6.94 44.11 -35.15
N VAL A 125 -6.26 45.16 -34.67
CA VAL A 125 -6.22 46.52 -35.26
C VAL A 125 -4.93 47.23 -34.79
N SER A 126 -4.35 47.97 -35.74
CA SER A 126 -3.06 48.66 -35.81
C SER A 126 -2.91 50.03 -35.10
N ALA A 127 -1.64 50.48 -35.05
CA ALA A 127 -1.07 51.85 -34.98
C ALA A 127 -1.06 52.52 -33.57
N SER A 128 -0.05 53.28 -33.13
CA SER A 128 1.06 53.98 -33.80
C SER A 128 2.25 54.27 -32.86
N GLU A 129 3.39 54.58 -33.47
CA GLU A 129 4.71 54.96 -32.95
C GLU A 129 4.73 56.18 -31.99
N THR A 130 5.70 56.22 -31.07
CA THR A 130 6.79 57.23 -31.09
C THR A 130 7.91 56.88 -30.10
N ALA A 131 9.16 57.03 -30.56
CA ALA A 131 10.39 56.84 -29.80
C ALA A 131 10.98 58.19 -29.36
N VAL A 132 11.57 58.27 -28.16
CA VAL A 132 12.72 59.16 -27.85
C VAL A 132 13.54 58.56 -26.69
N VAL A 133 14.87 58.56 -26.85
CA VAL A 133 15.97 58.22 -25.91
C VAL A 133 16.98 59.39 -26.03
N PRO A 134 18.06 59.53 -25.23
CA PRO A 134 18.28 59.62 -23.76
C PRO A 134 18.98 60.97 -23.39
N VAL A 135 19.33 61.24 -22.11
CA VAL A 135 20.61 61.91 -21.71
C VAL A 135 20.99 61.56 -20.24
N THR A 136 22.28 61.32 -20.09
CA THR A 136 23.19 61.04 -18.94
C THR A 136 23.41 62.16 -17.89
N LYS A 137 23.83 61.76 -16.68
CA LYS A 137 25.06 62.17 -15.92
C LYS A 137 24.82 61.97 -14.40
N ASP A 138 25.77 61.89 -13.48
CA ASP A 138 27.17 61.41 -13.30
C ASP A 138 27.60 61.96 -11.91
N ASP A 139 28.70 61.45 -11.36
CA ASP A 139 29.47 61.88 -10.15
C ASP A 139 28.89 61.47 -8.77
N GLY A 140 29.59 60.84 -7.82
CA GLY A 140 31.00 60.81 -7.39
C GLY A 140 30.95 60.96 -5.83
N GLU A 141 31.60 60.20 -4.94
CA GLU A 141 33.03 60.03 -4.67
C GLU A 141 33.26 58.94 -3.58
N THR A 142 34.37 58.20 -3.72
CA THR A 142 35.14 57.45 -2.67
C THR A 142 36.28 58.36 -2.13
N PRO A 143 37.17 58.04 -1.14
CA PRO A 143 37.67 56.69 -0.73
C PRO A 143 38.17 56.50 0.73
N THR A 144 38.59 55.28 1.10
CA THR A 144 39.90 55.02 1.78
C THR A 144 40.27 53.52 1.85
N GLN A 145 41.59 53.27 1.81
CA GLN A 145 42.32 51.99 1.64
C GLN A 145 42.78 51.36 2.97
N GLU A 146 43.06 50.05 2.98
CA GLU A 146 44.19 49.32 3.64
C GLU A 146 44.01 47.82 3.26
N LYS A 147 44.84 47.07 2.51
CA LYS A 147 46.28 46.77 2.43
C LYS A 147 46.80 45.79 3.51
N LEU A 148 46.96 44.51 3.17
CA LEU A 148 48.21 43.71 3.22
C LEU A 148 47.95 42.19 3.08
N ALA A 149 48.85 41.52 2.35
CA ALA A 149 48.98 40.06 2.15
C ALA A 149 50.39 39.63 2.64
N PRO A 150 50.97 38.49 2.20
CA PRO A 150 50.74 37.06 2.49
C PRO A 150 52.03 36.41 3.11
N ILE A 151 52.20 35.05 3.15
CA ILE A 151 53.45 34.25 2.85
C ILE A 151 53.65 32.90 3.63
N PHE A 152 53.80 31.79 2.86
CA PHE A 152 54.57 30.51 3.01
C PHE A 152 54.27 29.49 4.15
N GLY A 153 54.48 28.17 4.02
CA GLY A 153 55.17 27.35 3.02
C GLY A 153 55.08 25.82 3.29
N ILE A 154 55.65 25.04 2.36
CA ILE A 154 55.66 23.56 2.20
C ILE A 154 56.81 22.88 2.98
N GLN A 155 56.65 21.61 3.43
CA GLN A 155 57.64 20.48 3.44
C GLN A 155 57.04 19.24 4.18
N THR A 156 56.79 18.07 3.55
CA THR A 156 57.61 16.84 3.30
C THR A 156 58.12 16.04 4.52
N GLY A 157 57.83 14.72 4.58
CA GLY A 157 58.78 13.71 5.13
C GLY A 157 58.27 12.45 5.89
N LYS A 158 58.16 11.30 5.19
CA LYS A 158 58.63 9.91 5.47
C LYS A 158 58.59 9.19 6.86
N GLU A 159 57.95 7.99 6.85
CA GLU A 159 58.46 6.61 7.13
C GLU A 159 58.92 6.17 8.57
N LYS A 160 58.26 5.14 9.18
CA LYS A 160 58.79 3.76 9.43
C LYS A 160 58.05 2.94 10.53
N ARG A 161 58.04 1.63 10.27
CA ARG A 161 57.56 0.44 11.03
C ARG A 161 58.53 0.00 12.14
N PRO A 162 58.11 -0.88 13.09
CA PRO A 162 58.86 -2.15 13.23
C PRO A 162 58.01 -3.44 13.47
N LYS A 163 58.67 -4.58 13.23
CA LYS A 163 58.28 -6.01 13.37
C LYS A 163 58.54 -6.53 14.80
N ALA A 164 57.66 -7.34 15.40
CA ALA A 164 57.58 -8.83 15.48
C ALA A 164 58.55 -9.53 16.47
N GLY A 165 57.99 -10.47 17.26
CA GLY A 165 58.71 -11.45 18.09
C GLY A 165 57.84 -12.70 18.35
N ASN A 166 58.40 -13.87 18.02
CA ASN A 166 57.83 -15.22 18.10
C ASN A 166 57.92 -15.86 19.50
N SER A 167 57.09 -16.87 19.80
CA SER A 167 57.58 -18.21 20.21
C SER A 167 56.47 -19.28 20.20
N ASP A 168 56.88 -20.48 19.81
CA ASP A 168 56.12 -21.73 19.58
C ASP A 168 55.67 -22.45 20.86
N THR A 169 54.59 -23.26 20.80
CA THR A 169 54.66 -24.75 20.86
C THR A 169 53.27 -25.45 20.86
N ASN A 170 53.21 -26.55 20.11
CA ASN A 170 52.13 -27.52 19.87
C ASN A 170 51.56 -28.24 21.12
N VAL A 171 50.26 -28.59 21.12
CA VAL A 171 49.72 -29.96 21.34
C VAL A 171 48.33 -30.12 20.66
N ASN A 172 48.16 -31.24 19.96
CA ASN A 172 46.99 -31.73 19.21
C ASN A 172 45.69 -31.96 20.00
N GLY A 173 44.56 -31.88 19.29
CA GLY A 173 43.29 -32.55 19.63
C GLY A 173 42.13 -32.12 18.72
N ASN A 174 41.80 -32.94 17.73
CA ASN A 174 40.70 -32.74 16.76
C ASN A 174 39.33 -32.59 17.43
N ASP A 175 38.58 -31.54 17.08
CA ASP A 175 37.12 -31.62 16.92
C ASP A 175 36.63 -30.59 15.89
N VAL A 176 35.63 -31.01 15.12
CA VAL A 176 35.15 -30.41 13.88
C VAL A 176 34.62 -28.99 14.10
N ALA A 177 35.16 -28.04 13.34
CA ALA A 177 34.91 -26.61 13.44
C ALA A 177 33.50 -26.20 12.96
N ALA A 178 32.70 -25.67 13.88
CA ALA A 178 31.75 -24.59 13.60
C ALA A 178 32.48 -23.26 13.87
N PRO A 179 32.37 -22.24 13.00
CA PRO A 179 33.04 -20.95 13.24
C PRO A 179 32.42 -20.23 14.45
N PRO A 180 33.22 -19.52 15.27
CA PRO A 180 32.74 -18.90 16.50
C PRO A 180 31.98 -17.61 16.20
N LEU A 181 30.64 -17.65 16.28
CA LEU A 181 29.78 -16.46 16.34
C LEU A 181 29.67 -15.95 17.78
N ARG A 182 30.76 -15.38 18.32
CA ARG A 182 30.72 -14.49 19.49
C ARG A 182 31.88 -13.50 19.42
N THR A 183 31.67 -12.41 18.69
CA THR A 183 32.38 -11.15 18.96
C THR A 183 31.48 -10.34 19.88
N GLU A 184 32.04 -9.80 20.96
CA GLU A 184 31.37 -8.98 21.96
C GLU A 184 30.74 -7.74 21.28
N LEU A 185 29.42 -7.80 20.99
CA LEU A 185 28.62 -6.68 20.48
C LEU A 185 28.24 -5.71 21.62
N ALA A 186 29.27 -5.22 22.32
CA ALA A 186 29.16 -4.14 23.30
C ALA A 186 30.34 -3.17 23.10
N GLU A 187 30.61 -2.78 21.85
CA GLU A 187 31.38 -1.55 21.65
C GLU A 187 30.43 -0.38 21.97
N GLU A 188 30.72 0.31 23.07
CA GLU A 188 30.13 1.62 23.36
C GLU A 188 30.20 2.47 22.09
N THR A 189 29.06 3.06 21.69
CA THR A 189 29.05 4.05 20.61
C THR A 189 30.02 5.16 21.01
N LYS A 190 31.21 5.18 20.39
CA LYS A 190 32.17 6.26 20.57
C LYS A 190 31.61 7.48 19.85
N TYR A 191 31.38 8.54 20.60
CA TYR A 191 31.09 9.85 20.04
C TYR A 191 32.41 10.55 19.75
N ASP A 192 32.50 11.20 18.60
CA ASP A 192 33.71 11.93 18.20
C ASP A 192 34.01 13.13 19.12
N SER A 193 33.03 13.57 19.93
CA SER A 193 33.19 14.62 20.95
C SER A 193 32.14 14.54 22.07
N GLU A 194 32.44 15.19 23.22
CA GLU A 194 31.45 15.37 24.29
C GLU A 194 30.28 16.28 23.86
N GLU A 195 30.47 17.16 22.88
CA GLU A 195 29.40 17.95 22.26
C GLU A 195 28.44 17.08 21.47
N ALA A 196 28.94 16.12 20.67
CA ALA A 196 28.11 15.16 19.95
C ALA A 196 27.28 14.28 20.89
N LYS A 197 27.89 13.85 22.01
CA LYS A 197 27.21 13.11 23.09
C LYS A 197 26.14 13.96 23.80
N THR A 198 26.44 15.23 24.05
CA THR A 198 25.47 16.17 24.66
C THR A 198 24.31 16.47 23.71
N TRP A 199 24.58 16.60 22.41
CA TRP A 199 23.55 16.78 21.38
C TRP A 199 22.68 15.54 21.15
N ALA A 200 23.24 14.33 21.24
CA ALA A 200 22.50 13.08 21.13
C ALA A 200 21.54 12.84 22.32
N THR A 201 21.92 13.34 23.50
CA THR A 201 21.16 13.18 24.77
C THR A 201 20.21 14.34 25.05
N ASN A 202 20.50 15.54 24.56
CA ASN A 202 19.67 16.74 24.73
C ASN A 202 19.63 17.54 23.43
N PRO A 203 18.81 17.15 22.44
CA PRO A 203 18.66 17.92 21.22
C PRO A 203 17.97 19.25 21.52
N THR A 204 18.76 20.31 21.75
CA THR A 204 18.28 21.66 22.08
C THR A 204 17.62 22.40 20.91
N TYR A 205 17.48 21.76 19.74
CA TYR A 205 16.86 22.33 18.56
C TYR A 205 15.67 21.47 18.13
N THR A 206 14.50 21.75 18.69
CA THR A 206 13.28 21.70 17.87
C THR A 206 13.40 22.88 16.91
N ILE A 207 13.65 22.62 15.61
CA ILE A 207 13.30 23.60 14.58
C ILE A 207 11.84 23.98 14.88
N PRO A 208 11.54 25.25 15.24
CA PRO A 208 10.18 25.68 15.53
C PRO A 208 9.35 25.27 14.34
N ALA A 209 8.42 24.36 14.59
CA ALA A 209 7.72 23.74 13.51
C ALA A 209 6.57 24.71 13.18
N GLN A 210 6.49 25.22 11.94
CA GLN A 210 5.71 26.42 11.59
C GLN A 210 4.20 26.33 11.94
N TRP A 211 3.70 25.14 12.28
CA TRP A 211 2.38 24.92 12.90
C TRP A 211 2.23 25.43 14.33
N GLU A 212 3.28 25.89 15.03
CA GLU A 212 3.16 26.55 16.34
C GLU A 212 2.27 27.81 16.30
N HIS A 213 2.04 28.37 15.11
CA HIS A 213 1.15 29.51 14.88
C HIS A 213 -0.32 29.13 14.68
N LEU A 214 -0.67 27.83 14.64
CA LEU A 214 -2.06 27.40 14.53
C LEU A 214 -2.83 27.70 15.82
N TYR A 215 -4.10 28.09 15.68
CA TYR A 215 -5.00 28.19 16.81
C TYR A 215 -5.49 26.80 17.21
N PHE A 216 -4.96 26.27 18.31
CA PHE A 216 -5.32 24.94 18.80
C PHE A 216 -6.58 24.97 19.66
N LYS A 217 -7.55 24.15 19.26
CA LYS A 217 -8.71 23.81 20.09
C LYS A 217 -8.30 22.80 21.16
N GLN A 218 -9.00 22.84 22.29
CA GLN A 218 -8.85 21.82 23.32
C GLN A 218 -9.43 20.48 22.84
N VAL A 219 -8.69 19.39 23.10
CA VAL A 219 -9.18 18.02 22.88
C VAL A 219 -10.12 17.64 24.03
N GLU A 220 -11.35 17.20 23.72
CA GLU A 220 -12.31 16.77 24.75
C GLU A 220 -11.88 15.44 25.36
N VAL A 221 -11.95 15.35 26.69
CA VAL A 221 -11.74 14.11 27.45
C VAL A 221 -13.08 13.46 27.74
N ILE A 222 -13.25 12.20 27.33
CA ILE A 222 -14.48 11.43 27.49
C ILE A 222 -14.16 10.19 28.33
N HIS A 223 -14.74 10.14 29.54
CA HIS A 223 -14.62 8.96 30.38
C HIS A 223 -15.48 7.80 29.83
N VAL A 224 -14.92 6.60 29.66
CA VAL A 224 -15.61 5.47 29.00
C VAL A 224 -16.87 5.01 29.73
N ASN A 225 -16.91 5.17 31.05
CA ASN A 225 -18.07 4.86 31.89
C ASN A 225 -19.16 5.95 31.90
N ASN A 226 -18.98 7.06 31.19
CA ASN A 226 -20.02 8.07 31.06
C ASN A 226 -21.22 7.49 30.27
N ARG A 227 -22.45 7.67 30.78
CA ARG A 227 -23.67 7.16 30.14
C ARG A 227 -23.85 7.63 28.69
N LEU A 228 -23.32 8.81 28.35
CA LEU A 228 -23.38 9.40 27.01
C LEU A 228 -22.07 9.25 26.23
N ALA A 229 -21.12 8.44 26.72
CA ALA A 229 -19.80 8.32 26.10
C ALA A 229 -19.89 7.82 24.65
N LYS A 230 -20.73 6.82 24.40
CA LYS A 230 -20.90 6.24 23.05
C LYS A 230 -21.43 7.28 22.06
N GLU A 231 -22.46 8.02 22.44
CA GLU A 231 -23.08 9.05 21.60
C GLU A 231 -22.10 10.21 21.33
N LYS A 232 -21.36 10.64 22.35
CA LYS A 232 -20.34 11.68 22.21
C LYS A 232 -19.21 11.24 21.28
N VAL A 233 -18.67 10.05 21.51
CA VAL A 233 -17.61 9.45 20.68
C VAL A 233 -18.07 9.34 19.24
N GLN A 234 -19.28 8.82 19.00
CA GLN A 234 -19.83 8.72 17.65
C GLN A 234 -19.99 10.09 16.99
N ALA A 235 -20.50 11.10 17.70
CA ALA A 235 -20.64 12.45 17.18
C ALA A 235 -19.28 13.08 16.81
N LYS A 236 -18.26 12.94 17.67
CA LYS A 236 -16.90 13.43 17.40
C LYS A 236 -16.28 12.76 16.19
N ARG A 237 -16.41 11.44 16.08
CA ARG A 237 -15.92 10.66 14.92
C ARG A 237 -16.59 11.09 13.61
N PHE A 238 -17.91 11.30 13.63
CA PHE A 238 -18.61 11.85 12.46
C PHE A 238 -18.18 13.27 12.12
N ALA A 239 -17.91 14.10 13.13
CA ALA A 239 -17.40 15.45 12.94
C ALA A 239 -15.96 15.49 12.43
N GLY A 240 -15.19 14.40 12.56
CA GLY A 240 -13.75 14.39 12.24
C GLY A 240 -12.89 14.99 13.36
N GLU A 241 -13.42 15.07 14.57
CA GLU A 241 -12.74 15.67 15.73
C GLU A 241 -12.03 14.61 16.58
N PRO A 242 -10.75 14.83 16.95
CA PRO A 242 -10.05 13.96 17.89
C PRO A 242 -10.57 14.11 19.32
N PHE A 243 -10.41 13.06 20.12
CA PHE A 243 -10.82 13.06 21.54
C PHE A 243 -9.94 12.10 22.36
N LEU A 244 -9.86 12.36 23.66
CA LEU A 244 -9.22 11.46 24.63
C LEU A 244 -10.26 10.57 25.30
N LEU A 245 -9.89 9.31 25.54
CA LEU A 245 -10.64 8.38 26.37
C LEU A 245 -9.87 8.09 27.66
N GLU A 246 -10.61 8.00 28.76
CA GLU A 246 -10.09 7.65 30.09
C GLU A 246 -10.98 6.61 30.78
N GLY A 247 -10.40 5.87 31.72
CA GLY A 247 -11.14 4.93 32.57
C GLY A 247 -11.27 3.51 32.03
N HIS A 248 -10.55 3.16 30.96
CA HIS A 248 -10.45 1.78 30.45
C HIS A 248 -9.12 1.15 30.82
N ALA A 249 -9.12 0.15 31.70
CA ALA A 249 -7.90 -0.53 32.15
C ALA A 249 -7.47 -1.68 31.23
N GLY A 250 -8.37 -2.20 30.40
CA GLY A 250 -8.12 -3.40 29.60
C GLY A 250 -7.31 -3.21 28.32
N TRP A 251 -7.06 -1.97 27.90
CA TRP A 251 -6.49 -1.67 26.59
C TRP A 251 -5.05 -2.17 26.39
N LEU A 252 -4.23 -2.09 27.44
CA LEU A 252 -2.78 -2.34 27.39
C LEU A 252 -2.34 -3.49 28.31
N LYS A 253 -3.23 -4.45 28.60
CA LYS A 253 -2.96 -5.55 29.54
C LYS A 253 -1.72 -6.39 29.22
N PHE A 254 -1.31 -6.44 27.95
CA PHE A 254 -0.05 -7.12 27.58
C PHE A 254 1.19 -6.49 28.22
N ALA A 255 1.11 -5.22 28.63
CA ALA A 255 2.19 -4.43 29.18
C ALA A 255 2.14 -4.25 30.72
N ASP A 256 1.23 -4.92 31.43
CA ASP A 256 1.00 -4.72 32.87
C ASP A 256 2.29 -4.85 33.72
N ASN A 257 3.20 -5.76 33.33
CA ASN A 257 4.45 -6.01 34.05
C ASN A 257 5.64 -5.18 33.54
N TRP A 258 5.45 -4.33 32.53
CA TRP A 258 6.51 -3.54 31.93
C TRP A 258 6.76 -2.23 32.67
N VAL A 259 5.84 -1.79 33.52
CA VAL A 259 5.95 -0.51 34.22
C VAL A 259 6.36 -0.77 35.67
N LYS A 260 7.47 -0.18 36.10
CA LYS A 260 7.91 -0.19 37.50
C LYS A 260 7.04 0.73 38.36
N PRO A 261 7.06 0.61 39.71
CA PRO A 261 6.31 1.51 40.58
C PRO A 261 6.65 3.00 40.44
N ASP A 262 7.84 3.33 39.94
CA ASP A 262 8.29 4.70 39.66
C ASP A 262 7.84 5.22 38.28
N GLY A 263 7.07 4.43 37.53
CA GLY A 263 6.59 4.77 36.19
C GLY A 263 7.61 4.55 35.07
N THR A 264 8.78 3.99 35.36
CA THR A 264 9.82 3.70 34.36
C THR A 264 9.69 2.29 33.76
N LEU A 265 10.39 2.05 32.65
CA LEU A 265 10.39 0.76 31.98
C LEU A 265 11.14 -0.30 32.80
N ASN A 266 10.48 -1.42 33.07
CA ASN A 266 11.08 -2.67 33.48
C ASN A 266 11.64 -3.38 32.24
N THR A 267 12.88 -3.05 31.87
CA THR A 267 13.52 -3.57 30.64
C THR A 267 13.64 -5.09 30.65
N ALA A 268 13.87 -5.71 31.81
CA ALA A 268 13.90 -7.16 31.94
C ALA A 268 12.54 -7.81 31.62
N ALA A 269 11.44 -7.26 32.15
CA ALA A 269 10.09 -7.76 31.88
C ALA A 269 9.64 -7.46 30.45
N PHE A 270 9.99 -6.29 29.92
CA PHE A 270 9.73 -5.92 28.52
C PHE A 270 10.41 -6.90 27.58
N LEU A 271 11.71 -7.16 27.76
CA LEU A 271 12.51 -8.02 26.87
C LEU A 271 12.27 -9.53 27.08
N HIS A 272 11.55 -9.93 28.13
CA HIS A 272 11.32 -11.34 28.44
C HIS A 272 10.58 -12.05 27.30
N GLY A 273 11.26 -13.01 26.65
CA GLY A 273 10.72 -13.78 25.52
C GLY A 273 10.76 -13.10 24.14
N ILE A 274 10.95 -11.76 24.05
CA ILE A 274 10.94 -11.00 22.77
C ILE A 274 12.30 -10.43 22.34
N HIS A 275 13.32 -10.49 23.21
CA HIS A 275 14.58 -9.72 23.14
C HIS A 275 15.35 -9.68 21.80
N ASP A 276 15.16 -10.61 20.86
CA ASP A 276 15.93 -10.62 19.60
C ASP A 276 15.06 -10.51 18.34
N VAL A 277 13.83 -10.03 18.48
CA VAL A 277 13.01 -9.62 17.32
C VAL A 277 13.67 -8.42 16.63
N LYS A 278 13.71 -8.42 15.30
CA LYS A 278 14.16 -7.28 14.52
C LYS A 278 13.06 -6.22 14.53
N VAL A 279 13.39 -5.03 15.01
CA VAL A 279 12.44 -3.91 15.09
C VAL A 279 12.84 -2.79 14.13
N PRO A 280 11.86 -2.18 13.45
CA PRO A 280 12.08 -1.03 12.59
C PRO A 280 12.49 0.20 13.41
N VAL A 281 13.51 0.92 12.92
CA VAL A 281 13.97 2.16 13.53
C VAL A 281 14.12 3.27 12.49
N LEU A 282 13.74 4.49 12.87
CA LEU A 282 14.01 5.70 12.10
C LEU A 282 15.26 6.38 12.61
N GLU A 283 16.08 6.82 11.68
CA GLU A 283 17.16 7.77 11.94
C GLU A 283 16.58 9.19 12.01
N ARG A 284 17.30 10.09 12.69
CA ARG A 284 16.84 11.48 12.92
C ARG A 284 16.47 12.26 11.65
N ASN A 285 17.13 11.96 10.52
CA ASN A 285 16.92 12.62 9.22
C ASN A 285 16.33 11.65 8.19
N TYR A 286 15.34 10.86 8.58
CA TYR A 286 14.69 9.91 7.69
C TYR A 286 13.99 10.60 6.49
N GLU A 287 13.96 9.89 5.36
CA GLU A 287 13.21 10.26 4.15
C GLU A 287 11.76 9.78 4.26
N GLU A 288 10.79 10.55 3.79
CA GLU A 288 9.36 10.22 4.03
C GLU A 288 8.81 9.11 3.16
N LEU A 289 9.31 8.96 1.93
CA LEU A 289 8.82 7.94 1.00
C LEU A 289 9.24 6.53 1.41
N ASP A 290 10.39 6.41 2.08
CA ASP A 290 10.90 5.17 2.64
C ASP A 290 11.60 5.43 3.97
N PRO A 291 10.81 5.62 5.06
CA PRO A 291 11.34 6.10 6.32
C PRO A 291 12.14 5.01 7.06
N ILE A 292 11.77 3.74 6.89
CA ILE A 292 12.37 2.62 7.61
C ILE A 292 13.47 1.99 6.76
N LYS A 293 14.67 2.54 6.85
CA LYS A 293 15.86 2.01 6.15
C LYS A 293 16.62 0.96 6.97
N THR A 294 16.41 0.93 8.28
CA THR A 294 17.23 0.16 9.22
C THR A 294 16.37 -0.63 10.20
N HIS A 295 16.83 -1.83 10.54
CA HIS A 295 16.24 -2.68 11.58
C HIS A 295 17.31 -3.07 12.59
N LEU A 296 16.97 -3.01 13.88
CA LEU A 296 17.86 -3.41 14.97
C LEU A 296 17.24 -4.57 15.76
N PRO A 297 18.05 -5.48 16.35
CA PRO A 297 17.53 -6.38 17.38
C PRO A 297 16.95 -5.56 18.55
N LEU A 298 15.77 -5.93 19.04
CA LEU A 298 15.08 -5.20 20.11
C LEU A 298 15.96 -5.03 21.36
N SER A 299 16.66 -6.08 21.79
CA SER A 299 17.58 -6.06 22.92
C SER A 299 18.71 -5.05 22.71
N TYR A 300 19.25 -5.00 21.51
CA TYR A 300 20.29 -4.06 21.13
C TYR A 300 19.76 -2.62 21.19
N TYR A 301 18.58 -2.36 20.61
CA TYR A 301 17.94 -1.05 20.67
C TYR A 301 17.73 -0.58 22.12
N VAL A 302 17.11 -1.43 22.95
CA VAL A 302 16.80 -1.09 24.34
C VAL A 302 18.07 -0.83 25.15
N LYS A 303 19.05 -1.74 25.08
CA LYS A 303 20.28 -1.61 25.87
C LYS A 303 21.15 -0.46 25.41
N ASN A 304 21.30 -0.23 24.11
CA ASN A 304 22.29 0.72 23.61
C ASN A 304 21.74 2.14 23.40
N TYR A 305 20.43 2.29 23.17
CA TYR A 305 19.82 3.59 22.89
C TYR A 305 18.86 4.01 24.00
N TRP A 306 17.88 3.18 24.33
CA TRP A 306 16.90 3.54 25.35
C TRP A 306 17.52 3.72 26.72
N GLU A 307 18.22 2.71 27.26
CA GLU A 307 18.80 2.79 28.62
C GLU A 307 19.86 3.90 28.76
N HIS A 308 20.46 4.33 27.65
CA HIS A 308 21.48 5.38 27.60
C HIS A 308 20.93 6.78 27.29
N GLY A 309 19.61 6.94 27.12
CA GLY A 309 19.04 8.25 26.83
C GLY A 309 19.36 8.80 25.43
N LYS A 310 19.72 7.94 24.47
CA LYS A 310 20.09 8.33 23.11
C LYS A 310 18.87 8.50 22.19
N SER A 311 18.80 9.61 21.48
CA SER A 311 17.71 9.94 20.54
C SER A 311 18.04 9.67 19.07
N ASP A 312 19.19 9.05 18.79
CA ASP A 312 19.67 8.77 17.43
C ASP A 312 18.69 7.91 16.62
N TYR A 313 18.01 6.97 17.30
CA TYR A 313 17.02 6.09 16.70
C TYR A 313 15.66 6.15 17.41
N TYR A 314 14.60 6.18 16.61
CA TYR A 314 13.22 6.06 17.05
C TYR A 314 12.64 4.73 16.57
N LEU A 315 12.32 3.80 17.49
CA LEU A 315 11.59 2.58 17.13
C LEU A 315 10.19 2.98 16.66
N HIS A 316 9.89 2.71 15.40
CA HIS A 316 8.74 3.28 14.71
C HIS A 316 7.95 2.19 13.99
N GLN A 317 6.64 2.13 14.23
CA GLN A 317 5.74 1.18 13.56
C GLN A 317 6.18 -0.29 13.68
N TRP A 318 6.62 -0.74 14.87
CA TRP A 318 6.86 -2.17 15.06
C TRP A 318 5.53 -2.95 15.15
N GLN A 319 5.14 -3.60 14.06
CA GLN A 319 3.93 -4.40 13.93
C GLN A 319 4.07 -5.77 14.62
N PHE A 320 3.78 -5.82 15.92
CA PHE A 320 4.02 -7.03 16.71
C PHE A 320 3.06 -8.19 16.47
N PRO A 321 1.78 -8.03 16.03
CA PRO A 321 0.90 -9.18 15.83
C PRO A 321 1.39 -10.16 14.77
N LEU A 322 2.07 -9.65 13.73
CA LEU A 322 2.58 -10.45 12.63
C LEU A 322 3.97 -11.05 12.91
N ASP A 323 4.61 -10.68 14.03
CA ASP A 323 5.84 -11.32 14.47
C ASP A 323 5.51 -12.60 15.24
N PRO A 324 5.99 -13.79 14.83
CA PRO A 324 5.63 -15.04 15.48
C PRO A 324 5.99 -15.12 16.98
N LYS A 325 7.09 -14.46 17.40
CA LYS A 325 7.52 -14.48 18.80
C LYS A 325 6.76 -13.45 19.62
N ALA A 326 6.63 -12.23 19.12
CA ALA A 326 5.94 -11.16 19.82
C ALA A 326 4.43 -11.39 19.83
N GLY A 327 3.84 -11.80 18.71
CA GLY A 327 2.42 -12.12 18.59
C GLY A 327 1.98 -13.16 19.62
N ALA A 328 2.71 -14.27 19.76
CA ALA A 328 2.41 -15.29 20.76
C ALA A 328 2.41 -14.78 22.21
N LEU A 329 3.16 -13.72 22.50
CA LEU A 329 3.28 -13.14 23.84
C LEU A 329 2.37 -11.94 24.07
N LEU A 330 1.98 -11.21 23.03
CA LEU A 330 1.30 -9.91 23.16
C LEU A 330 -0.15 -9.95 22.68
N CYS A 331 -0.49 -10.80 21.71
CA CYS A 331 -1.82 -10.84 21.12
C CYS A 331 -2.90 -11.38 22.08
N HIS A 332 -4.15 -11.03 21.79
CA HIS A 332 -5.38 -11.43 22.51
C HIS A 332 -5.43 -11.03 23.99
N LYS A 333 -4.57 -10.09 24.41
CA LYS A 333 -4.54 -9.57 25.78
C LYS A 333 -5.27 -8.23 25.91
N SER A 334 -5.40 -7.47 24.83
CA SER A 334 -6.09 -6.18 24.81
C SER A 334 -7.61 -6.35 24.76
N GLU A 335 -8.34 -5.62 25.60
CA GLU A 335 -9.80 -5.55 25.58
C GLU A 335 -10.29 -4.38 24.73
N GLU A 336 -11.25 -4.63 23.84
CA GLU A 336 -11.85 -3.57 23.00
C GLU A 336 -12.49 -2.45 23.82
N LEU A 337 -12.40 -1.23 23.29
CA LEU A 337 -13.02 -0.05 23.90
C LEU A 337 -14.55 -0.16 23.81
N PRO A 338 -15.29 -0.16 24.94
CA PRO A 338 -16.73 -0.40 24.93
C PRO A 338 -17.54 0.71 24.22
N VAL A 339 -16.94 1.90 24.10
CA VAL A 339 -17.52 3.09 23.47
C VAL A 339 -17.29 3.17 21.96
N LEU A 340 -16.45 2.28 21.40
CA LEU A 340 -16.25 2.12 19.96
C LEU A 340 -17.16 1.01 19.40
N GLY A 341 -17.30 0.96 18.08
CA GLY A 341 -18.02 -0.09 17.37
C GLY A 341 -17.23 -1.40 17.30
N ASP A 342 -17.79 -2.39 16.61
CA ASP A 342 -17.10 -3.67 16.38
C ASP A 342 -15.94 -3.44 15.42
N ASN A 343 -14.71 -3.75 15.85
CA ASN A 343 -13.53 -3.48 15.06
C ASN A 343 -13.38 -4.54 13.96
N LEU A 344 -13.58 -4.14 12.70
CA LEU A 344 -13.55 -5.02 11.54
C LEU A 344 -12.17 -5.68 11.34
N LEU A 345 -11.10 -5.03 11.82
CA LEU A 345 -9.74 -5.55 11.71
C LEU A 345 -9.51 -6.82 12.53
N LEU A 346 -10.37 -7.11 13.52
CA LEU A 346 -10.33 -8.37 14.29
C LEU A 346 -10.66 -9.61 13.44
N TYR A 347 -11.31 -9.41 12.30
CA TYR A 347 -11.76 -10.48 11.41
C TYR A 347 -10.85 -10.64 10.19
N TRP A 348 -9.77 -9.86 10.08
CA TRP A 348 -9.02 -9.77 8.83
C TRP A 348 -8.16 -11.02 8.56
N LEU A 349 -7.07 -11.19 9.30
CA LEU A 349 -6.06 -12.20 8.98
C LEU A 349 -6.22 -13.45 9.84
N ASP A 350 -6.27 -14.62 9.21
CA ASP A 350 -6.40 -15.91 9.91
C ASP A 350 -5.30 -16.16 10.94
N ALA A 351 -4.07 -15.74 10.64
CA ALA A 351 -2.91 -15.91 11.52
C ALA A 351 -3.08 -15.24 12.89
N VAL A 352 -3.91 -14.18 12.98
CA VAL A 352 -4.15 -13.40 14.20
C VAL A 352 -5.64 -13.14 14.42
N ARG A 353 -6.50 -14.02 13.89
CA ARG A 353 -7.96 -13.83 13.94
C ARG A 353 -8.45 -13.69 15.38
N GLY A 354 -9.29 -12.69 15.63
CA GLY A 354 -9.70 -12.28 16.98
C GLY A 354 -8.72 -11.30 17.63
N ASP A 355 -7.68 -10.87 16.92
CA ASP A 355 -6.84 -9.72 17.26
C ASP A 355 -6.67 -8.82 16.04
N ASN A 356 -6.17 -7.61 16.25
CA ASN A 356 -5.99 -6.62 15.20
C ASN A 356 -4.56 -6.68 14.67
N PRO A 357 -4.35 -7.00 13.39
CA PRO A 357 -3.00 -7.09 12.82
C PRO A 357 -2.30 -5.74 12.76
N LEU A 358 -3.04 -4.62 12.73
CA LEU A 358 -2.54 -3.26 12.64
C LEU A 358 -2.34 -2.64 14.03
N GLN A 359 -1.59 -3.33 14.88
CA GLN A 359 -1.12 -2.86 16.18
C GLN A 359 0.39 -2.67 16.17
N TYR A 360 0.83 -1.53 16.71
CA TYR A 360 2.19 -1.06 16.57
C TYR A 360 2.74 -0.57 17.89
N LEU A 361 3.98 -0.94 18.20
CA LEU A 361 4.74 -0.30 19.27
C LEU A 361 5.63 0.81 18.69
N PHE A 362 5.68 1.91 19.43
CA PHE A 362 6.57 3.03 19.19
C PHE A 362 7.34 3.31 20.47
N MET A 363 8.66 3.46 20.35
CA MET A 363 9.54 3.65 21.50
C MET A 363 10.67 4.59 21.13
N GLY A 364 10.87 5.64 21.93
CA GLY A 364 11.92 6.61 21.64
C GLY A 364 12.23 7.50 22.84
N GLN A 365 13.46 8.02 22.84
CA GLN A 365 13.88 8.99 23.84
C GLN A 365 13.17 10.34 23.65
N LYS A 366 13.38 11.24 24.61
CA LYS A 366 12.86 12.61 24.51
C LYS A 366 13.27 13.24 23.16
N SER A 367 12.33 13.97 22.57
CA SER A 367 12.47 14.70 21.30
C SER A 367 12.56 13.85 20.03
N THR A 368 12.44 12.52 20.10
CA THR A 368 12.14 11.74 18.88
C THR A 368 10.74 12.10 18.39
N ARG A 369 10.59 12.34 17.09
CA ARG A 369 9.32 12.81 16.49
C ARG A 369 9.04 12.16 15.15
N SER A 370 7.77 12.04 14.80
CA SER A 370 7.32 11.86 13.42
C SER A 370 6.85 13.20 12.87
N ARG A 371 7.11 13.43 11.59
CA ARG A 371 6.61 14.61 10.87
C ARG A 371 5.09 14.52 10.69
N MET A 372 4.48 15.66 10.34
CA MET A 372 3.07 15.70 9.99
C MET A 372 2.81 14.80 8.78
N HIS A 373 1.87 13.87 8.90
CA HIS A 373 1.54 12.92 7.84
C HIS A 373 0.09 12.47 7.95
N LEU A 374 -0.37 11.75 6.92
CA LEU A 374 -1.68 11.12 6.85
C LEU A 374 -1.50 9.60 6.89
N ASP A 375 -2.28 8.92 7.74
CA ASP A 375 -2.35 7.47 7.69
C ASP A 375 -3.23 7.01 6.51
N PRO A 376 -2.76 6.06 5.67
CA PRO A 376 -3.53 5.56 4.53
C PRO A 376 -4.62 4.55 4.96
N GLY A 377 -5.51 4.16 4.04
CA GLY A 377 -6.45 3.06 4.28
C GLY A 377 -7.82 3.46 4.84
N GLY A 378 -8.08 4.75 5.06
CA GLY A 378 -9.35 5.22 5.59
C GLY A 378 -9.65 4.71 7.00
N LEU A 379 -8.60 4.47 7.79
CA LEU A 379 -8.66 3.94 9.14
C LEU A 379 -8.59 5.06 10.19
N GLY A 380 -9.33 4.91 11.28
CA GLY A 380 -9.04 5.68 12.50
C GLY A 380 -7.85 5.07 13.24
N ILE A 381 -7.24 5.82 14.14
CA ILE A 381 -6.10 5.32 14.94
C ILE A 381 -6.25 5.73 16.41
N THR A 382 -5.82 4.84 17.29
CA THR A 382 -5.70 5.09 18.72
C THR A 382 -4.23 5.20 19.10
N ILE A 383 -3.91 6.10 20.03
CA ILE A 383 -2.56 6.30 20.58
C ILE A 383 -2.65 6.22 22.10
N ALA A 384 -1.95 5.25 22.69
CA ALA A 384 -1.96 5.00 24.12
C ALA A 384 -0.52 4.83 24.66
N PRO A 385 0.04 5.85 25.32
CA PRO A 385 1.30 5.72 26.04
C PRO A 385 1.21 4.66 27.14
N ILE A 386 2.16 3.72 27.12
CA ILE A 386 2.40 2.77 28.21
C ILE A 386 3.26 3.48 29.28
N ILE A 387 4.30 4.19 28.83
CA ILE A 387 5.22 4.99 29.67
C ILE A 387 5.47 6.32 28.98
N GLY A 388 5.66 7.37 29.79
CA GLY A 388 6.03 8.70 29.31
C GLY A 388 4.89 9.49 28.69
N THR A 389 5.23 10.66 28.15
CA THR A 389 4.27 11.60 27.56
C THR A 389 4.52 11.75 26.06
N LYS A 390 3.48 11.59 25.25
CA LYS A 390 3.51 11.84 23.81
C LYS A 390 2.65 13.04 23.47
N ARG A 391 3.23 14.02 22.78
CA ARG A 391 2.52 15.17 22.22
C ARG A 391 2.07 14.84 20.81
N VAL A 392 0.82 15.15 20.51
CA VAL A 392 0.26 14.99 19.16
C VAL A 392 -0.33 16.31 18.72
N THR A 393 0.14 16.80 17.58
CA THR A 393 -0.40 17.96 16.87
C THR A 393 -1.23 17.45 15.70
N MET A 394 -2.47 17.90 15.57
CA MET A 394 -3.45 17.37 14.63
C MET A 394 -4.11 18.51 13.85
N VAL A 395 -4.39 18.25 12.58
CA VAL A 395 -5.21 19.11 11.72
C VAL A 395 -6.39 18.30 11.22
N HIS A 396 -7.57 18.93 11.20
CA HIS A 396 -8.81 18.29 10.78
C HIS A 396 -8.70 17.62 9.41
N ARG A 397 -9.36 16.47 9.23
CA ARG A 397 -9.30 15.66 7.99
C ARG A 397 -9.72 16.36 6.69
N GLU A 398 -10.40 17.50 6.79
CA GLU A 398 -10.69 18.35 5.62
C GLU A 398 -9.43 18.98 5.03
N ALA A 399 -8.34 19.08 5.80
CA ALA A 399 -7.03 19.49 5.30
C ALA A 399 -6.50 18.57 4.21
N ALA A 400 -6.72 17.25 4.33
CA ALA A 400 -6.31 16.28 3.32
C ALA A 400 -7.01 16.52 1.97
N LYS A 401 -8.16 17.19 1.94
CA LYS A 401 -8.81 17.59 0.69
C LYS A 401 -8.11 18.77 0.01
N LEU A 402 -7.42 19.62 0.77
CA LEU A 402 -6.62 20.70 0.19
C LEU A 402 -5.36 20.14 -0.47
N ASP A 403 -4.77 19.10 0.11
CA ASP A 403 -3.64 18.36 -0.46
C ASP A 403 -3.97 17.82 -1.86
N SER A 404 -5.15 17.22 -2.01
CA SER A 404 -5.61 16.67 -3.29
C SER A 404 -5.92 17.71 -4.39
N VAL A 405 -5.93 19.00 -4.05
CA VAL A 405 -6.29 20.10 -4.96
C VAL A 405 -5.12 21.02 -5.26
N HIS A 406 -4.09 21.05 -4.41
CA HIS A 406 -2.97 21.96 -4.52
C HIS A 406 -1.64 21.19 -4.42
N GLU A 407 -1.03 20.89 -5.57
CA GLU A 407 0.27 20.19 -5.70
C GLU A 407 1.44 20.90 -4.97
N SER A 408 1.22 22.12 -4.47
CA SER A 408 2.21 22.96 -3.80
C SER A 408 2.12 22.95 -2.27
N VAL A 409 1.21 22.18 -1.67
CA VAL A 409 1.06 22.15 -0.20
C VAL A 409 2.04 21.17 0.42
N ASN A 410 3.11 21.71 1.01
CA ASN A 410 4.02 20.91 1.80
C ASN A 410 3.55 20.88 3.26
N PHE A 411 2.80 19.84 3.64
CA PHE A 411 2.44 19.62 5.05
C PHE A 411 3.63 19.22 5.92
N HIS A 412 4.88 19.22 5.44
CA HIS A 412 6.10 19.17 6.25
C HIS A 412 6.62 20.57 6.63
N ASP A 413 6.15 21.60 5.93
CA ASP A 413 6.49 23.02 6.13
C ASP A 413 5.23 23.86 5.93
N VAL A 414 4.32 23.83 6.92
CA VAL A 414 3.06 24.59 6.87
C VAL A 414 3.35 26.08 6.91
N ASP A 415 3.40 26.64 5.70
CA ASP A 415 3.55 28.05 5.44
C ASP A 415 2.15 28.67 5.32
N LEU A 416 1.70 29.29 6.41
CA LEU A 416 0.40 29.97 6.48
C LEU A 416 0.34 31.20 5.55
N ASP A 417 1.49 31.76 5.15
CA ASP A 417 1.54 32.87 4.19
C ASP A 417 1.28 32.35 2.77
N LYS A 418 1.81 31.17 2.43
CA LYS A 418 1.51 30.51 1.15
C LYS A 418 0.10 29.91 1.09
N ILE A 419 -0.40 29.39 2.21
CA ILE A 419 -1.69 28.68 2.27
C ILE A 419 -2.51 29.16 3.48
N PRO A 420 -3.05 30.39 3.40
CA PRO A 420 -3.81 30.98 4.50
C PRO A 420 -5.08 30.19 4.85
N GLN A 421 -5.57 29.32 3.95
CA GLN A 421 -6.71 28.45 4.21
C GLN A 421 -6.47 27.50 5.39
N LEU A 422 -5.21 27.11 5.65
CA LEU A 422 -4.84 26.25 6.77
C LEU A 422 -5.10 26.91 8.12
N ALA A 423 -5.04 28.25 8.21
CA ALA A 423 -5.34 28.99 9.43
C ALA A 423 -6.82 28.89 9.85
N PHE A 424 -7.72 28.54 8.92
CA PHE A 424 -9.15 28.39 9.19
C PHE A 424 -9.56 26.95 9.49
N LEU A 425 -8.66 25.98 9.31
CA LEU A 425 -8.96 24.59 9.63
C LEU A 425 -8.82 24.36 11.13
N PRO A 426 -9.76 23.61 11.75
CA PRO A 426 -9.60 23.21 13.13
C PRO A 426 -8.29 22.43 13.32
N ALA A 427 -7.49 22.87 14.28
CA ALA A 427 -6.29 22.20 14.73
C ALA A 427 -6.39 21.89 16.22
N TRP A 428 -5.66 20.86 16.66
CA TRP A 428 -5.59 20.43 18.05
C TRP A 428 -4.15 20.09 18.43
N GLN A 429 -3.82 20.28 19.70
CA GLN A 429 -2.58 19.78 20.28
C GLN A 429 -2.89 19.18 21.65
N VAL A 430 -2.32 18.01 21.94
CA VAL A 430 -2.54 17.33 23.22
C VAL A 430 -1.34 16.53 23.66
N ASP A 431 -1.06 16.57 24.96
CA ASP A 431 -0.08 15.73 25.64
C ASP A 431 -0.80 14.54 26.26
N ILE A 432 -0.58 13.36 25.68
CA ILE A 432 -1.18 12.09 26.11
C ILE A 432 -0.27 11.46 27.16
N LYS A 433 -0.86 11.03 28.28
CA LYS A 433 -0.17 10.37 29.39
C LYS A 433 -0.66 8.93 29.58
N PRO A 434 0.05 8.07 30.34
CA PRO A 434 -0.41 6.73 30.65
C PRO A 434 -1.79 6.76 31.32
N GLY A 435 -2.67 5.86 30.89
CA GLY A 435 -4.08 5.83 31.30
C GLY A 435 -5.03 6.63 30.40
N GLN A 436 -4.50 7.42 29.45
CA GLN A 436 -5.26 8.12 28.43
C GLN A 436 -5.07 7.46 27.06
N ILE A 437 -6.12 7.47 26.24
CA ILE A 437 -6.10 6.95 24.88
C ILE A 437 -6.61 8.04 23.95
N LEU A 438 -5.75 8.59 23.09
CA LEU A 438 -6.19 9.48 22.01
C LEU A 438 -6.83 8.63 20.91
N TYR A 439 -7.98 9.07 20.41
CA TYR A 439 -8.55 8.57 19.16
C TYR A 439 -8.50 9.68 18.11
N MET A 440 -7.93 9.37 16.95
CA MET A 440 -7.93 10.23 15.76
C MET A 440 -8.81 9.61 14.68
N PRO A 441 -9.85 10.33 14.19
CA PRO A 441 -10.65 9.89 13.06
C PRO A 441 -9.82 9.73 11.78
N GLU A 442 -10.35 8.96 10.84
CA GLU A 442 -9.69 8.72 9.56
C GLU A 442 -9.43 10.03 8.80
N GLY A 443 -8.28 10.07 8.14
CA GLY A 443 -7.85 11.25 7.38
C GLY A 443 -7.32 12.42 8.23
N THR A 444 -7.16 12.25 9.55
CA THR A 444 -6.57 13.30 10.40
C THR A 444 -5.07 13.43 10.10
N LEU A 445 -4.64 14.59 9.61
CA LEU A 445 -3.22 14.92 9.49
C LEU A 445 -2.64 15.10 10.89
N HIS A 446 -1.51 14.46 11.18
CA HIS A 446 -0.94 14.53 12.52
C HIS A 446 0.58 14.37 12.55
N ALA A 447 1.20 14.98 13.56
CA ALA A 447 2.61 14.83 13.92
C ALA A 447 2.70 14.39 15.40
N CYS A 448 3.67 13.53 15.72
CA CYS A 448 3.87 13.05 17.09
C CYS A 448 5.27 13.40 17.59
N GLU A 449 5.39 13.79 18.86
CA GLU A 449 6.66 14.03 19.55
C GLU A 449 6.67 13.35 20.92
N ASN A 450 7.79 12.72 21.26
CA ASN A 450 8.03 12.20 22.61
C ASN A 450 8.53 13.32 23.53
N VAL A 451 7.65 13.88 24.37
CA VAL A 451 7.98 14.96 25.32
C VAL A 451 8.91 14.47 26.44
N THR A 452 8.75 13.20 26.80
CA THR A 452 9.68 12.43 27.64
C THR A 452 10.09 11.18 26.87
N ALA A 453 11.05 10.41 27.38
CA ALA A 453 11.22 9.03 26.93
C ALA A 453 9.84 8.33 26.98
N CYS A 454 9.40 7.77 25.86
CA CYS A 454 8.03 7.27 25.72
C CYS A 454 8.01 5.92 25.00
N LEU A 455 7.20 5.01 25.55
CA LEU A 455 6.79 3.76 24.92
C LEU A 455 5.27 3.83 24.80
N SER A 456 4.74 3.64 23.59
CA SER A 456 3.31 3.75 23.31
C SER A 456 2.84 2.67 22.35
N CYS A 457 1.61 2.21 22.54
CA CYS A 457 0.93 1.36 21.58
C CYS A 457 0.01 2.23 20.72
N HIS A 458 0.11 2.06 19.40
CA HIS A 458 -0.81 2.64 18.45
C HIS A 458 -1.59 1.50 17.78
N ARG A 459 -2.89 1.71 17.55
CA ARG A 459 -3.75 0.69 16.95
C ARG A 459 -4.78 1.30 16.03
N PHE A 460 -4.84 0.79 14.81
CA PHE A 460 -5.85 1.22 13.85
C PHE A 460 -7.23 0.65 14.18
N HIS A 461 -8.27 1.32 13.70
CA HIS A 461 -9.66 0.99 13.98
C HIS A 461 -10.53 1.22 12.76
N ALA A 462 -11.29 0.19 12.39
CA ALA A 462 -12.34 0.26 11.39
C ALA A 462 -13.63 -0.28 11.99
N ASP A 463 -14.73 0.49 11.92
CA ASP A 463 -16.06 0.01 12.29
C ASP A 463 -17.11 0.68 11.41
N THR A 464 -18.39 0.46 11.73
CA THR A 464 -19.51 1.05 10.96
C THR A 464 -19.51 2.57 10.91
N VAL A 465 -18.91 3.26 11.87
CA VAL A 465 -18.86 4.73 11.89
C VAL A 465 -17.80 5.25 10.92
N SER A 466 -16.65 4.57 10.81
CA SER A 466 -15.58 4.93 9.87
C SER A 466 -15.73 4.29 8.48
N LEU A 467 -16.73 3.42 8.28
CA LEU A 467 -16.93 2.66 7.05
C LEU A 467 -16.99 3.52 5.77
N THR A 468 -17.54 4.73 5.86
CA THR A 468 -17.55 5.67 4.72
C THR A 468 -16.14 6.07 4.28
N GLY A 469 -15.26 6.38 5.23
CA GLY A 469 -13.86 6.72 4.93
C GLY A 469 -13.08 5.49 4.44
N PHE A 470 -13.32 4.34 5.04
CA PHE A 470 -12.74 3.06 4.62
C PHE A 470 -13.14 2.69 3.19
N LEU A 471 -14.42 2.83 2.80
CA LEU A 471 -14.88 2.59 1.44
C LEU A 471 -14.33 3.61 0.44
N ARG A 472 -14.18 4.88 0.83
CA ARG A 472 -13.55 5.88 -0.04
C ARG A 472 -12.10 5.51 -0.35
N SER A 473 -11.36 5.11 0.68
CA SER A 473 -9.99 4.61 0.53
C SER A 473 -9.93 3.37 -0.37
N PHE A 474 -10.84 2.41 -0.17
CA PHE A 474 -10.95 1.23 -1.04
C PHE A 474 -11.20 1.62 -2.50
N LEU A 475 -12.13 2.55 -2.77
CA LEU A 475 -12.42 2.99 -4.13
C LEU A 475 -11.27 3.79 -4.76
N ALA A 476 -10.52 4.53 -3.95
CA ALA A 476 -9.37 5.31 -4.38
C ALA A 476 -8.10 4.45 -4.57
N GLN A 477 -8.05 3.24 -4.00
CA GLN A 477 -6.86 2.39 -3.97
C GLN A 477 -5.64 3.12 -3.36
N ASP A 478 -5.88 3.91 -2.30
CA ASP A 478 -4.87 4.77 -1.67
C ASP A 478 -3.89 4.00 -0.74
N SER A 479 -4.13 2.69 -0.54
CA SER A 479 -3.29 1.84 0.31
C SER A 479 -3.19 0.43 -0.26
N GLN A 480 -2.07 0.13 -0.93
CA GLN A 480 -1.83 -1.18 -1.53
C GLN A 480 -1.59 -2.28 -0.48
N SER A 481 -1.16 -1.91 0.73
CA SER A 481 -0.89 -2.86 1.82
C SER A 481 -2.13 -3.28 2.61
N ILE A 482 -3.27 -2.61 2.40
CA ILE A 482 -4.53 -2.89 3.09
C ILE A 482 -5.48 -3.54 2.09
N ASN A 483 -5.82 -4.81 2.31
CA ASN A 483 -6.83 -5.50 1.49
C ASN A 483 -8.24 -5.20 2.04
N HIS A 484 -8.79 -4.04 1.66
CA HIS A 484 -10.13 -3.63 2.11
C HIS A 484 -11.21 -4.65 1.78
N ALA A 485 -11.10 -5.32 0.62
CA ALA A 485 -12.06 -6.31 0.17
C ALA A 485 -12.08 -7.53 1.11
N GLU A 486 -10.91 -8.09 1.42
CA GLU A 486 -10.77 -9.21 2.35
C GLU A 486 -11.26 -8.84 3.75
N ILE A 487 -10.94 -7.64 4.25
CA ILE A 487 -11.42 -7.15 5.57
C ILE A 487 -12.95 -7.14 5.61
N LEU A 488 -13.61 -6.54 4.62
CA LEU A 488 -15.07 -6.46 4.57
C LEU A 488 -15.71 -7.84 4.40
N TRP A 489 -15.11 -8.67 3.55
CA TRP A 489 -15.60 -10.01 3.26
C TRP A 489 -15.54 -10.92 4.49
N ASN A 490 -14.38 -10.99 5.14
CA ASN A 490 -14.17 -11.83 6.32
C ASN A 490 -15.02 -11.32 7.50
N ALA A 491 -15.07 -10.00 7.72
CA ALA A 491 -15.93 -9.43 8.75
C ALA A 491 -17.40 -9.75 8.53
N ALA A 492 -17.90 -9.74 7.29
CA ALA A 492 -19.29 -10.10 7.01
C ALA A 492 -19.57 -11.57 7.36
N HIS A 493 -18.72 -12.50 6.95
CA HIS A 493 -18.89 -13.92 7.25
C HIS A 493 -18.84 -14.21 8.76
N ASP A 494 -17.86 -13.64 9.45
CA ASP A 494 -17.66 -13.87 10.88
C ASP A 494 -18.78 -13.26 11.73
N VAL A 495 -19.22 -12.05 11.38
CA VAL A 495 -20.35 -11.41 12.07
C VAL A 495 -21.65 -12.17 11.81
N MET A 496 -21.88 -12.66 10.58
CA MET A 496 -23.04 -13.51 10.28
C MET A 496 -23.00 -14.81 11.10
N SER A 497 -21.86 -15.52 11.11
CA SER A 497 -21.68 -16.76 11.87
C SER A 497 -21.94 -16.53 13.36
N ALA A 498 -21.34 -15.49 13.95
CA ALA A 498 -21.53 -15.16 15.36
C ALA A 498 -23.00 -14.84 15.70
N ILE A 499 -23.71 -14.13 14.83
CA ILE A 499 -25.14 -13.85 15.01
C ILE A 499 -25.97 -15.13 14.90
N GLU A 500 -25.67 -16.02 13.95
CA GLU A 500 -26.36 -17.30 13.80
C GLU A 500 -26.14 -18.20 15.03
N GLU A 501 -24.91 -18.30 15.54
CA GLU A 501 -24.59 -19.05 16.75
C GLU A 501 -25.40 -18.55 17.96
N ILE A 502 -25.42 -17.23 18.20
CA ILE A 502 -26.21 -16.61 19.28
C ILE A 502 -27.70 -16.87 19.07
N TYR A 503 -28.19 -16.72 17.84
CA TYR A 503 -29.59 -16.95 17.50
C TYR A 503 -30.00 -18.41 17.76
N HIS A 504 -29.18 -19.38 17.38
CA HIS A 504 -29.45 -20.80 17.60
C HIS A 504 -29.32 -21.20 19.08
N ALA A 505 -28.31 -20.69 19.78
CA ALA A 505 -28.13 -20.94 21.21
C ALA A 505 -29.30 -20.42 22.07
N ASN A 506 -29.95 -19.34 21.63
CA ASN A 506 -31.04 -18.68 22.34
C ASN A 506 -32.43 -19.04 21.78
N ASN A 507 -32.64 -20.28 21.33
CA ASN A 507 -33.93 -20.78 20.82
C ASN A 507 -34.52 -19.90 19.70
N GLN A 508 -33.69 -19.48 18.74
CA GLN A 508 -34.10 -18.65 17.61
C GLN A 508 -34.59 -17.25 18.02
N VAL A 509 -34.01 -16.70 19.09
CA VAL A 509 -34.22 -15.33 19.53
C VAL A 509 -32.87 -14.67 19.73
N LEU A 510 -32.65 -13.54 19.07
CA LEU A 510 -31.44 -12.78 19.30
C LEU A 510 -31.52 -12.10 20.67
N ASP A 511 -30.53 -12.33 21.54
CA ASP A 511 -30.49 -11.64 22.83
C ASP A 511 -30.25 -10.14 22.63
N LYS A 512 -30.60 -9.36 23.65
CA LYS A 512 -30.46 -7.89 23.63
C LYS A 512 -29.21 -7.43 24.37
N THR A 513 -28.20 -8.29 24.51
CA THR A 513 -26.95 -7.88 25.12
C THR A 513 -26.25 -6.85 24.23
N VAL A 514 -25.43 -5.99 24.85
CA VAL A 514 -24.70 -4.93 24.13
C VAL A 514 -23.80 -5.52 23.04
N ALA A 515 -23.16 -6.66 23.31
CA ALA A 515 -22.29 -7.34 22.35
C ALA A 515 -23.07 -7.82 21.10
N THR A 516 -24.22 -8.45 21.31
CA THR A 516 -25.07 -8.94 20.23
C THR A 516 -25.64 -7.79 19.38
N LEU A 517 -26.11 -6.73 20.04
CA LEU A 517 -26.59 -5.53 19.34
C LEU A 517 -25.48 -4.85 18.53
N ARG A 518 -24.24 -4.82 19.06
CA ARG A 518 -23.08 -4.29 18.33
C ARG A 518 -22.77 -5.09 17.06
N LYS A 519 -22.83 -6.43 17.12
CA LYS A 519 -22.68 -7.29 15.93
C LYS A 519 -23.80 -7.06 14.93
N LEU A 520 -25.04 -6.91 15.39
CA LEU A 520 -26.19 -6.62 14.52
C LEU A 520 -26.03 -5.27 13.81
N ASP A 521 -25.60 -4.22 14.52
CA ASP A 521 -25.31 -2.92 13.91
C ASP A 521 -24.16 -3.02 12.89
N THR A 522 -23.16 -3.84 13.18
CA THR A 522 -22.04 -4.13 12.28
C THR A 522 -22.52 -4.80 10.99
N LEU A 523 -23.37 -5.82 11.10
CA LEU A 523 -23.95 -6.50 9.95
C LEU A 523 -24.79 -5.54 9.09
N ARG A 524 -25.54 -4.62 9.72
CA ARG A 524 -26.30 -3.58 8.99
C ARG A 524 -25.37 -2.63 8.26
N GLY A 525 -24.25 -2.22 8.86
CA GLY A 525 -23.23 -1.41 8.20
C GLY A 525 -22.60 -2.13 7.01
N LEU A 526 -22.18 -3.39 7.19
CA LEU A 526 -21.60 -4.21 6.13
C LEU A 526 -22.56 -4.46 4.98
N ARG A 527 -23.87 -4.63 5.25
CA ARG A 527 -24.92 -4.67 4.24
C ARG A 527 -24.90 -3.42 3.35
N HIS A 528 -24.76 -2.23 3.94
CA HIS A 528 -24.70 -0.98 3.18
C HIS A 528 -23.43 -0.91 2.32
N ALA A 529 -22.27 -1.32 2.85
CA ALA A 529 -21.04 -1.43 2.09
C ALA A 529 -21.19 -2.39 0.89
N CYS A 530 -21.66 -3.63 1.12
CA CYS A 530 -21.87 -4.61 0.06
C CYS A 530 -22.86 -4.13 -1.01
N ARG A 531 -23.88 -3.36 -0.62
CA ARG A 531 -24.80 -2.72 -1.58
C ARG A 531 -24.10 -1.69 -2.46
N ILE A 532 -23.23 -0.86 -1.91
CA ILE A 532 -22.45 0.10 -2.72
C ILE A 532 -21.55 -0.65 -3.68
N LEU A 533 -20.78 -1.62 -3.17
CA LEU A 533 -19.81 -2.39 -3.98
C LEU A 533 -20.48 -3.22 -5.08
N SER A 534 -21.67 -3.77 -4.83
CA SER A 534 -22.43 -4.52 -5.84
C SER A 534 -23.07 -3.65 -6.93
N LEU A 535 -23.37 -2.38 -6.65
CA LEU A 535 -23.92 -1.43 -7.63
C LEU A 535 -22.84 -0.88 -8.55
N GLU A 536 -21.70 -0.54 -7.99
CA GLU A 536 -20.64 0.21 -8.65
C GLU A 536 -19.74 -0.69 -9.54
N GLN A 537 -20.07 -1.98 -9.72
CA GLN A 537 -19.26 -2.98 -10.44
C GLN A 537 -17.76 -2.88 -10.08
N VAL A 538 -17.48 -2.60 -8.80
CA VAL A 538 -16.22 -2.01 -8.36
C VAL A 538 -15.09 -3.01 -8.44
N LEU A 539 -14.06 -2.59 -9.17
CA LEU A 539 -12.67 -3.04 -9.23
C LEU A 539 -12.45 -4.57 -9.24
N PRO A 540 -11.83 -5.14 -10.29
CA PRO A 540 -11.40 -6.53 -10.26
C PRO A 540 -10.36 -6.69 -9.16
N THR A 541 -10.84 -7.22 -8.05
CA THR A 541 -10.05 -7.77 -6.96
C THR A 541 -9.52 -9.10 -7.47
N GLU A 542 -8.29 -9.46 -7.09
CA GLU A 542 -7.63 -10.71 -7.53
C GLU A 542 -8.51 -11.94 -7.25
N ASP A 543 -9.28 -11.86 -6.17
CA ASP A 543 -10.34 -12.78 -5.81
C ASP A 543 -11.69 -12.30 -6.35
N SER A 544 -12.41 -13.17 -7.04
CA SER A 544 -13.77 -12.88 -7.52
C SER A 544 -14.75 -12.81 -6.32
N TRP A 545 -14.74 -11.71 -5.56
CA TRP A 545 -15.68 -11.47 -4.45
C TRP A 545 -17.09 -11.25 -5.01
N ASP A 546 -17.98 -12.20 -4.78
CA ASP A 546 -19.39 -12.07 -5.18
C ASP A 546 -20.15 -11.19 -4.18
N TRP A 547 -19.92 -9.87 -4.25
CA TRP A 547 -20.55 -8.87 -3.37
C TRP A 547 -22.08 -8.93 -3.41
N LYS A 548 -22.65 -9.32 -4.55
CA LYS A 548 -24.10 -9.47 -4.71
C LYS A 548 -24.60 -10.66 -3.91
N LYS A 549 -23.95 -11.82 -4.04
CA LYS A 549 -24.28 -12.99 -3.23
C LYS A 549 -24.08 -12.73 -1.75
N LEU A 550 -22.97 -12.09 -1.35
CA LEU A 550 -22.75 -11.72 0.05
C LEU A 550 -23.85 -10.78 0.57
N LEU A 551 -24.26 -9.79 -0.23
CA LEU A 551 -25.40 -8.93 0.11
C LEU A 551 -26.70 -9.74 0.29
N ASP A 552 -26.98 -10.67 -0.62
CA ASP A 552 -28.17 -11.54 -0.55
C ASP A 552 -28.13 -12.41 0.72
N ASP A 553 -26.98 -12.98 1.08
CA ASP A 553 -26.77 -13.78 2.29
C ASP A 553 -27.00 -12.94 3.56
N ILE A 554 -26.45 -11.71 3.61
CA ILE A 554 -26.68 -10.76 4.70
C ILE A 554 -28.17 -10.39 4.81
N ASP A 555 -28.84 -10.09 3.68
CA ASP A 555 -30.26 -9.75 3.66
C ASP A 555 -31.13 -10.94 4.15
N ILE A 556 -30.80 -12.18 3.76
CA ILE A 556 -31.48 -13.39 4.23
C ILE A 556 -31.35 -13.54 5.74
N LEU A 557 -30.14 -13.36 6.28
CA LEU A 557 -29.92 -13.47 7.72
C LEU A 557 -30.66 -12.37 8.48
N LEU A 558 -30.53 -11.11 8.07
CA LEU A 558 -31.21 -9.97 8.71
C LEU A 558 -32.74 -10.15 8.71
N VAL A 559 -33.34 -10.63 7.62
CA VAL A 559 -34.78 -10.93 7.59
C VAL A 559 -35.18 -11.99 8.61
N ARG A 560 -34.30 -12.95 8.92
CA ARG A 560 -34.55 -14.00 9.90
C ARG A 560 -34.47 -13.45 11.33
N VAL A 561 -33.36 -12.80 11.66
CA VAL A 561 -32.97 -12.44 13.04
C VAL A 561 -33.41 -11.04 13.47
N ASP A 562 -33.59 -10.11 12.54
CA ASP A 562 -33.95 -8.73 12.84
C ASP A 562 -35.45 -8.48 12.58
N SER A 563 -36.20 -8.34 13.66
CA SER A 563 -37.64 -8.05 13.62
C SER A 563 -37.94 -6.73 12.90
N SER A 564 -37.04 -5.75 12.98
CA SER A 564 -37.20 -4.46 12.33
C SER A 564 -37.05 -4.56 10.80
N ALA A 565 -36.26 -5.52 10.32
CA ALA A 565 -36.12 -5.83 8.89
C ALA A 565 -37.42 -6.44 8.30
N LYS A 566 -38.22 -7.15 9.11
CA LYS A 566 -39.52 -7.74 8.70
C LYS A 566 -40.59 -6.67 8.40
N LEU A 567 -40.53 -5.50 9.04
CA LEU A 567 -41.50 -4.41 8.85
C LEU A 567 -41.42 -3.75 7.47
N ASN A 568 -40.29 -3.82 6.78
CA ASN A 568 -40.14 -3.26 5.43
C ASN A 568 -40.72 -4.16 4.32
N LYS A 569 -41.22 -5.36 4.64
CA LYS A 569 -41.91 -6.23 3.68
C LYS A 569 -43.35 -5.80 3.36
N LYS A 570 -43.89 -4.77 4.03
CA LYS A 570 -45.25 -4.27 3.80
C LYS A 570 -45.29 -3.04 2.86
N ARG A 571 -44.72 -3.17 1.66
CA ARG A 571 -45.17 -2.39 0.47
C ARG A 571 -44.74 -2.92 -0.89
N SER A 572 -43.91 -3.96 -0.98
CA SER A 572 -43.56 -4.55 -2.28
C SER A 572 -43.30 -6.05 -2.19
N SER A 573 -44.33 -6.87 -1.99
CA SER A 573 -44.26 -8.24 -2.49
C SER A 573 -45.65 -8.78 -2.79
N THR A 574 -45.90 -8.93 -4.08
CA THR A 574 -47.00 -9.66 -4.65
C THR A 574 -46.78 -11.14 -4.35
N HIS A 575 -47.45 -11.71 -3.34
CA HIS A 575 -47.76 -13.14 -3.32
C HIS A 575 -48.97 -13.44 -2.43
N GLY A 576 -50.07 -13.80 -3.10
CA GLY A 576 -50.96 -14.90 -2.72
C GLY A 576 -51.60 -14.88 -1.33
N SER A 577 -52.45 -13.90 -1.03
CA SER A 577 -53.53 -14.10 -0.06
C SER A 577 -54.87 -13.74 -0.71
N THR A 578 -55.73 -14.73 -0.80
CA THR A 578 -57.10 -14.71 -1.33
C THR A 578 -57.90 -13.50 -0.84
N PRO A 579 -58.41 -12.62 -1.72
CA PRO A 579 -59.17 -11.45 -1.31
C PRO A 579 -60.67 -11.76 -1.36
N THR A 580 -61.20 -12.50 -0.38
CA THR A 580 -62.66 -12.77 -0.32
C THR A 580 -63.42 -11.92 0.70
N LYS A 581 -62.80 -10.91 1.34
CA LYS A 581 -63.51 -10.10 2.34
C LYS A 581 -63.62 -8.60 2.08
N ALA A 582 -62.99 -8.06 1.03
CA ALA A 582 -62.97 -6.61 0.76
C ALA A 582 -63.72 -6.17 -0.51
N MET A 583 -64.40 -7.08 -1.23
CA MET A 583 -65.16 -6.74 -2.45
C MET A 583 -66.69 -6.75 -2.27
N ALA A 584 -67.19 -7.02 -1.05
CA ALA A 584 -68.64 -7.07 -0.81
C ALA A 584 -69.29 -5.68 -0.60
N SER A 585 -68.52 -4.59 -0.58
CA SER A 585 -69.01 -3.26 -0.17
C SER A 585 -69.04 -2.19 -1.25
N LEU A 586 -68.84 -2.52 -2.53
CA LEU A 586 -68.93 -1.52 -3.61
C LEU A 586 -70.11 -1.87 -4.54
N LYS A 587 -71.15 -1.04 -4.52
CA LYS A 587 -72.27 -1.08 -5.47
C LYS A 587 -72.12 0.09 -6.45
N GLY A 588 -72.42 -0.16 -7.72
CA GLY A 588 -72.54 0.88 -8.76
C GLY A 588 -71.40 0.87 -9.78
N GLU A 589 -71.44 1.87 -10.68
CA GLU A 589 -70.61 2.02 -11.88
C GLU A 589 -69.09 1.95 -11.60
N GLU A 590 -68.64 2.30 -10.38
CA GLU A 590 -67.24 2.16 -9.95
C GLU A 590 -66.74 0.70 -9.95
N ALA A 591 -67.61 -0.29 -9.73
CA ALA A 591 -67.24 -1.71 -9.79
C ALA A 591 -67.05 -2.21 -11.24
N ALA A 592 -67.71 -1.56 -12.21
CA ALA A 592 -67.57 -1.88 -13.63
C ALA A 592 -66.29 -1.27 -14.22
N GLU A 593 -65.95 -0.04 -13.82
CA GLU A 593 -64.73 0.64 -14.22
C GLU A 593 -63.48 -0.03 -13.61
N ALA A 594 -63.54 -0.43 -12.33
CA ALA A 594 -62.47 -1.21 -11.69
C ALA A 594 -62.26 -2.58 -12.37
N LYS A 595 -63.33 -3.26 -12.81
CA LYS A 595 -63.21 -4.50 -13.59
C LYS A 595 -62.57 -4.29 -14.96
N HIS A 596 -62.86 -3.16 -15.62
CA HIS A 596 -62.28 -2.84 -16.93
C HIS A 596 -60.78 -2.52 -16.83
N ILE A 597 -60.38 -1.77 -15.81
CA ILE A 597 -58.97 -1.43 -15.52
C ILE A 597 -58.16 -2.68 -15.14
N ILE A 598 -58.74 -3.60 -14.34
CA ILE A 598 -58.10 -4.86 -13.98
C ILE A 598 -57.93 -5.80 -15.19
N LYS A 599 -58.92 -5.84 -16.10
CA LYS A 599 -58.84 -6.64 -17.34
C LYS A 599 -57.80 -6.06 -18.32
N ALA A 600 -57.70 -4.73 -18.42
CA ALA A 600 -56.68 -4.06 -19.22
C ALA A 600 -55.26 -4.29 -18.64
N ALA A 601 -55.10 -4.23 -17.32
CA ALA A 601 -53.82 -4.50 -16.65
C ALA A 601 -53.40 -5.98 -16.74
N ALA A 602 -54.35 -6.92 -16.71
CA ALA A 602 -54.09 -8.35 -16.87
C ALA A 602 -53.64 -8.72 -18.30
N ASN A 603 -54.22 -8.09 -19.33
CA ASN A 603 -53.79 -8.28 -20.72
C ASN A 603 -52.41 -7.67 -21.01
N LYS A 604 -52.09 -6.52 -20.40
CA LYS A 604 -50.75 -5.90 -20.50
C LYS A 604 -49.66 -6.74 -19.80
N LYS A 605 -49.99 -7.39 -18.68
CA LYS A 605 -49.12 -8.35 -17.97
C LYS A 605 -48.90 -9.65 -18.74
N LYS A 606 -49.89 -10.14 -19.48
CA LYS A 606 -49.77 -11.37 -20.29
C LYS A 606 -48.86 -11.17 -21.52
N GLN A 607 -48.87 -9.98 -22.13
CA GLN A 607 -47.94 -9.63 -23.20
C GLN A 607 -46.50 -9.37 -22.72
N THR A 608 -46.30 -8.84 -21.51
CA THR A 608 -44.94 -8.62 -20.94
C THR A 608 -44.34 -9.90 -20.35
N LYS A 609 -45.15 -10.82 -19.81
CA LYS A 609 -44.66 -12.11 -19.30
C LYS A 609 -44.15 -13.02 -20.43
N ASN A 610 -44.83 -13.03 -21.58
CA ASN A 610 -44.40 -13.78 -22.76
C ASN A 610 -43.13 -13.21 -23.42
N LYS A 611 -42.75 -11.96 -23.14
CA LYS A 611 -41.49 -11.34 -23.63
C LYS A 611 -40.35 -11.42 -22.62
N ALA A 612 -40.64 -11.60 -21.33
CA ALA A 612 -39.65 -11.65 -20.24
C ALA A 612 -39.26 -13.08 -19.82
N GLU A 613 -40.10 -14.09 -20.06
CA GLU A 613 -39.75 -15.50 -19.80
C GLU A 613 -38.84 -16.12 -20.88
N ALA A 614 -38.55 -15.39 -21.97
CA ALA A 614 -37.62 -15.82 -23.02
C ALA A 614 -36.17 -15.33 -22.86
N THR A 615 -35.87 -14.50 -21.85
CA THR A 615 -34.55 -13.83 -21.72
C THR A 615 -33.91 -13.93 -20.33
N ALA A 616 -34.43 -14.78 -19.44
CA ALA A 616 -33.89 -14.98 -18.10
C ALA A 616 -33.09 -16.29 -17.98
N ALA A 617 -31.98 -16.38 -18.74
CA ALA A 617 -30.82 -17.25 -18.47
C ALA A 617 -29.75 -16.99 -19.54
N SER A 618 -29.29 -15.73 -19.64
CA SER A 618 -28.11 -15.40 -20.45
C SER A 618 -26.92 -15.40 -19.49
N THR A 619 -26.10 -16.43 -19.54
CA THR A 619 -24.80 -16.43 -18.84
C THR A 619 -23.93 -15.27 -19.36
N HIS A 620 -22.95 -14.78 -18.59
CA HIS A 620 -21.97 -13.75 -19.06
C HIS A 620 -21.42 -14.06 -20.47
N TRP A 621 -21.33 -15.35 -20.79
CA TRP A 621 -21.08 -15.90 -22.11
C TRP A 621 -22.01 -15.45 -23.23
N ASP A 622 -23.32 -15.56 -23.01
CA ASP A 622 -24.35 -15.25 -24.00
C ASP A 622 -24.37 -13.74 -24.30
N SER A 623 -23.93 -12.90 -23.35
CA SER A 623 -23.76 -11.46 -23.53
C SER A 623 -22.51 -11.05 -24.31
N LEU A 624 -21.43 -11.86 -24.30
CA LEU A 624 -20.18 -11.52 -25.00
C LEU A 624 -20.24 -11.80 -26.50
N ASN A 625 -21.03 -12.81 -26.94
CA ASN A 625 -21.24 -13.19 -28.34
C ASN A 625 -19.95 -13.14 -29.19
N LEU A 626 -18.90 -13.81 -28.71
CA LEU A 626 -17.55 -13.78 -29.30
C LEU A 626 -17.50 -14.58 -30.61
N LYS A 627 -16.84 -14.01 -31.62
CA LYS A 627 -16.55 -14.60 -32.91
C LYS A 627 -15.03 -14.64 -33.11
N VAL A 628 -14.58 -15.59 -33.92
CA VAL A 628 -13.18 -15.63 -34.36
C VAL A 628 -12.86 -14.32 -35.09
N GLY A 629 -11.76 -13.68 -34.71
CA GLY A 629 -11.33 -12.36 -35.20
C GLY A 629 -11.81 -11.16 -34.36
N ASP A 630 -12.57 -11.37 -33.28
CA ASP A 630 -12.90 -10.29 -32.34
C ASP A 630 -11.67 -9.88 -31.52
N THR A 631 -11.46 -8.58 -31.35
CA THR A 631 -10.48 -8.04 -30.39
C THR A 631 -11.10 -7.91 -29.01
N ILE A 632 -10.51 -8.58 -28.02
CA ILE A 632 -11.00 -8.62 -26.64
C ILE A 632 -9.95 -8.12 -25.65
N GLY A 633 -10.42 -7.59 -24.52
CA GLY A 633 -9.62 -7.26 -23.36
C GLY A 633 -9.58 -8.44 -22.41
N VAL A 634 -8.38 -8.94 -22.13
CA VAL A 634 -8.14 -10.11 -21.28
C VAL A 634 -7.25 -9.71 -20.11
N GLN A 635 -7.63 -10.11 -18.89
CA GLN A 635 -6.86 -9.89 -17.67
C GLN A 635 -6.33 -11.23 -17.17
N VAL A 636 -5.00 -11.41 -17.20
CA VAL A 636 -4.33 -12.60 -16.68
C VAL A 636 -3.14 -12.14 -15.85
N PHE A 637 -3.02 -12.64 -14.61
CA PHE A 637 -1.95 -12.30 -13.65
C PHE A 637 -1.71 -10.78 -13.57
N GLU A 638 -2.74 -10.04 -13.13
CA GLU A 638 -2.68 -8.59 -12.81
C GLU A 638 -2.50 -7.61 -13.99
N LYS A 639 -2.26 -8.07 -15.23
CA LYS A 639 -2.14 -7.20 -16.42
C LYS A 639 -3.35 -7.30 -17.35
N ARG A 640 -3.80 -6.15 -17.88
CA ARG A 640 -4.89 -6.03 -18.87
C ARG A 640 -4.31 -5.87 -20.27
N ASN A 641 -4.53 -6.85 -21.14
CA ASN A 641 -4.01 -6.84 -22.51
C ASN A 641 -5.12 -6.99 -23.55
N ARG A 642 -4.84 -6.56 -24.79
CA ARG A 642 -5.68 -6.87 -25.95
C ARG A 642 -5.26 -8.21 -26.53
N ALA A 643 -6.23 -9.01 -26.93
CA ALA A 643 -5.98 -10.28 -27.58
C ALA A 643 -7.01 -10.51 -28.69
N GLU A 644 -6.60 -11.23 -29.74
CA GLU A 644 -7.49 -11.65 -30.81
C GLU A 644 -8.05 -13.05 -30.53
N VAL A 645 -9.36 -13.21 -30.71
CA VAL A 645 -10.02 -14.50 -30.55
C VAL A 645 -9.69 -15.39 -31.76
N LEU A 646 -8.85 -16.40 -31.57
CA LEU A 646 -8.47 -17.34 -32.63
C LEU A 646 -9.46 -18.50 -32.76
N LYS A 647 -10.06 -18.94 -31.64
CA LYS A 647 -11.02 -20.05 -31.63
C LYS A 647 -11.96 -20.00 -30.43
N VAL A 648 -13.26 -20.25 -30.67
CA VAL A 648 -14.31 -20.34 -29.64
C VAL A 648 -14.82 -21.79 -29.57
N ALA A 649 -14.59 -22.50 -28.46
CA ALA A 649 -15.10 -23.85 -28.24
C ALA A 649 -16.43 -23.80 -27.47
N GLN A 650 -17.56 -23.81 -28.20
CA GLN A 650 -18.91 -23.62 -27.65
C GLN A 650 -19.36 -24.73 -26.68
N ASP A 651 -18.73 -25.90 -26.70
CA ASP A 651 -19.04 -27.04 -25.83
C ASP A 651 -18.17 -27.11 -24.56
N LYS A 652 -17.14 -26.24 -24.41
CA LYS A 652 -16.09 -26.44 -23.39
C LYS A 652 -15.63 -25.23 -22.59
N VAL A 653 -16.34 -24.10 -22.62
CA VAL A 653 -16.08 -22.95 -21.74
C VAL A 653 -14.62 -22.45 -21.80
N LEU A 654 -13.99 -22.47 -22.98
CA LEU A 654 -12.58 -22.07 -23.18
C LEU A 654 -12.43 -21.28 -24.50
N VAL A 655 -11.58 -20.26 -24.50
CA VAL A 655 -11.24 -19.43 -25.68
C VAL A 655 -9.73 -19.45 -25.90
N LEU A 656 -9.28 -19.71 -27.14
CA LEU A 656 -7.86 -19.64 -27.49
C LEU A 656 -7.53 -18.23 -27.96
N ILE A 657 -6.50 -17.62 -27.39
CA ILE A 657 -6.09 -16.25 -27.67
C ILE A 657 -4.58 -16.15 -27.95
N HIS A 658 -4.20 -15.10 -28.69
CA HIS A 658 -2.83 -14.74 -29.01
C HIS A 658 -2.48 -13.39 -28.37
N TYR A 659 -1.31 -13.31 -27.71
CA TYR A 659 -0.82 -12.09 -27.08
C TYR A 659 0.23 -11.42 -27.97
N SER A 660 0.04 -10.15 -28.33
CA SER A 660 0.97 -9.42 -29.21
C SER A 660 2.30 -9.03 -28.54
N ASP A 661 2.35 -8.93 -27.21
CA ASP A 661 3.38 -8.14 -26.51
C ASP A 661 4.03 -8.79 -25.27
N TRP A 662 4.13 -10.13 -25.17
CA TRP A 662 4.69 -10.74 -23.95
C TRP A 662 5.62 -11.96 -24.17
N GLU A 663 6.78 -11.95 -23.49
CA GLU A 663 7.67 -13.07 -23.25
C GLU A 663 7.54 -13.59 -21.78
N SER A 664 7.20 -14.88 -21.63
CA SER A 664 7.64 -15.81 -20.56
C SER A 664 7.12 -15.69 -19.11
N ILE A 665 6.02 -16.39 -18.78
CA ILE A 665 5.89 -17.24 -17.56
C ILE A 665 5.01 -18.47 -17.86
N TYR A 666 5.48 -19.68 -17.50
CA TYR A 666 5.22 -20.94 -18.21
C TYR A 666 4.34 -21.97 -17.49
N ASP A 667 3.28 -21.51 -16.84
CA ASP A 667 2.27 -22.38 -16.28
C ASP A 667 0.91 -22.12 -16.93
N GLU A 668 0.19 -23.18 -17.29
CA GLU A 668 -1.12 -23.07 -17.97
C GLU A 668 -2.10 -24.10 -17.40
N PHE A 669 -3.39 -23.74 -17.38
CA PHE A 669 -4.47 -24.70 -17.13
C PHE A 669 -4.83 -25.45 -18.42
N LEU A 670 -4.68 -26.77 -18.41
CA LEU A 670 -5.05 -27.64 -19.52
C LEU A 670 -6.14 -28.65 -19.11
N PRO A 671 -7.09 -28.98 -20.01
CA PRO A 671 -7.99 -30.08 -19.77
C PRO A 671 -7.22 -31.40 -19.81
N VAL A 672 -7.64 -32.40 -19.02
CA VAL A 672 -7.00 -33.73 -18.96
C VAL A 672 -6.89 -34.37 -20.36
N SER A 673 -7.87 -34.12 -21.24
CA SER A 673 -7.86 -34.60 -22.63
C SER A 673 -6.74 -34.02 -23.51
N SER A 674 -6.14 -32.90 -23.10
CA SER A 674 -5.01 -32.27 -23.78
C SER A 674 -3.66 -32.75 -23.24
N LEU A 675 -3.65 -33.61 -22.22
CA LEU A 675 -2.46 -34.23 -21.66
C LEU A 675 -2.25 -35.63 -22.24
N TYR A 676 -0.99 -35.99 -22.43
CA TYR A 676 -0.54 -37.23 -23.06
C TYR A 676 0.52 -37.89 -22.20
N GLN A 677 0.58 -39.22 -22.26
CA GLN A 677 1.65 -39.99 -21.63
C GLN A 677 2.28 -40.90 -22.69
N ARG A 678 3.59 -41.13 -22.59
CA ARG A 678 4.26 -42.14 -23.42
C ARG A 678 4.02 -43.52 -22.84
N LYS A 679 3.26 -44.36 -23.56
CA LYS A 679 3.09 -45.79 -23.23
C LYS A 679 3.64 -46.64 -24.36
N LYS A 680 4.66 -47.46 -24.08
CA LYS A 680 5.34 -48.34 -25.05
C LYS A 680 5.75 -47.60 -26.34
N GLY A 681 6.34 -46.41 -26.18
CA GLY A 681 6.80 -45.56 -27.29
C GLY A 681 5.71 -44.83 -28.06
N LYS A 682 4.42 -45.06 -27.78
CA LYS A 682 3.29 -44.34 -28.40
C LYS A 682 2.77 -43.26 -27.46
N LYS A 683 2.43 -42.10 -28.03
CA LYS A 683 1.78 -40.98 -27.31
C LYS A 683 0.29 -41.31 -27.15
N VAL A 684 -0.18 -41.40 -25.92
CA VAL A 684 -1.59 -41.75 -25.62
C VAL A 684 -2.20 -40.64 -24.78
N ALA A 685 -3.36 -40.11 -25.19
CA ALA A 685 -4.09 -39.10 -24.43
C ALA A 685 -4.57 -39.66 -23.08
N LEU A 686 -4.46 -38.86 -22.03
CA LEU A 686 -4.92 -39.20 -20.69
C LEU A 686 -6.45 -39.19 -20.63
N LYS A 687 -7.01 -40.26 -20.05
CA LYS A 687 -8.47 -40.42 -19.84
C LYS A 687 -8.90 -40.19 -18.39
N LYS A 688 -7.93 -40.14 -17.47
CA LYS A 688 -8.12 -39.93 -16.04
C LYS A 688 -7.19 -38.80 -15.61
N THR A 689 -7.59 -38.07 -14.57
CA THR A 689 -6.79 -36.99 -14.00
C THR A 689 -5.45 -37.53 -13.52
N PRO A 690 -4.32 -36.99 -14.01
CA PRO A 690 -2.99 -37.34 -13.52
C PRO A 690 -2.78 -36.84 -12.08
N GLU A 691 -1.84 -37.47 -11.36
CA GLU A 691 -1.48 -37.05 -10.01
C GLU A 691 -0.63 -35.78 -10.01
N VAL A 692 -0.63 -35.05 -8.90
CA VAL A 692 0.23 -33.87 -8.71
C VAL A 692 1.69 -34.33 -8.74
N GLN A 693 2.53 -33.59 -9.45
CA GLN A 693 3.92 -33.90 -9.84
C GLN A 693 4.09 -35.01 -10.90
N GLU A 694 3.01 -35.53 -11.50
CA GLU A 694 3.14 -36.50 -12.60
C GLU A 694 3.70 -35.82 -13.86
N ALA A 695 4.70 -36.45 -14.48
CA ALA A 695 5.27 -36.01 -15.75
C ALA A 695 4.35 -36.38 -16.92
N VAL A 696 3.93 -35.37 -17.68
CA VAL A 696 3.00 -35.47 -18.80
C VAL A 696 3.57 -34.80 -20.04
N MET A 697 2.95 -35.05 -21.20
CA MET A 697 3.16 -34.26 -22.40
C MET A 697 1.92 -33.41 -22.66
N ALA A 698 2.09 -32.11 -22.77
CA ALA A 698 1.01 -31.15 -22.95
C ALA A 698 1.06 -30.56 -24.37
N ARG A 699 -0.10 -30.36 -24.99
CA ARG A 699 -0.17 -29.64 -26.27
C ARG A 699 -0.01 -28.15 -26.02
N TRP A 700 0.88 -27.51 -26.79
CA TRP A 700 1.20 -26.09 -26.66
C TRP A 700 1.38 -25.43 -28.04
N GLY A 701 1.04 -24.13 -28.11
CA GLY A 701 1.06 -23.32 -29.34
C GLY A 701 -0.02 -23.66 -30.37
N SER A 702 -0.23 -22.79 -31.37
CA SER A 702 -1.21 -22.95 -32.47
C SER A 702 -1.00 -24.20 -33.31
N LYS A 703 0.25 -24.66 -33.44
CA LYS A 703 0.60 -25.90 -34.13
C LYS A 703 0.18 -27.15 -33.33
N GLY A 704 -0.09 -26.99 -32.03
CA GLY A 704 -0.55 -28.07 -31.14
C GLY A 704 0.51 -29.13 -30.87
N ASP A 705 1.78 -28.74 -30.91
CA ASP A 705 2.92 -29.62 -30.66
C ASP A 705 2.95 -30.06 -29.20
N LEU A 706 3.54 -31.24 -28.95
CA LEU A 706 3.54 -31.86 -27.61
C LEU A 706 4.87 -31.64 -26.91
N TYR A 707 4.82 -30.92 -25.78
CA TYR A 707 5.97 -30.57 -24.96
C TYR A 707 5.93 -31.32 -23.63
N ASN A 708 7.08 -31.56 -23.02
CA ASN A 708 7.15 -32.19 -21.70
C ASN A 708 6.71 -31.17 -20.63
N ALA A 709 5.88 -31.61 -19.69
CA ALA A 709 5.37 -30.80 -18.59
C ALA A 709 5.20 -31.63 -17.31
N ILE A 710 5.02 -30.94 -16.19
CA ILE A 710 4.72 -31.51 -14.88
C ILE A 710 3.40 -30.95 -14.39
N VAL A 711 2.54 -31.81 -13.84
CA VAL A 711 1.27 -31.37 -13.23
C VAL A 711 1.57 -30.72 -11.88
N LEU A 712 1.27 -29.43 -11.73
CA LEU A 712 1.45 -28.70 -10.47
C LEU A 712 0.20 -28.78 -9.57
N LYS A 713 -0.99 -28.82 -10.17
CA LYS A 713 -2.28 -28.89 -9.43
C LYS A 713 -3.36 -29.56 -10.27
N ALA A 714 -4.11 -30.50 -9.70
CA ALA A 714 -5.32 -31.02 -10.32
C ALA A 714 -6.55 -30.22 -9.85
N VAL A 715 -7.34 -29.69 -10.80
CA VAL A 715 -8.54 -28.89 -10.52
C VAL A 715 -9.77 -29.70 -10.95
N ARG A 716 -10.44 -30.31 -9.96
CA ARG A 716 -11.56 -31.26 -10.18
C ARG A 716 -11.13 -32.45 -11.07
N THR A 717 -12.07 -33.25 -11.58
CA THR A 717 -11.75 -34.45 -12.37
C THR A 717 -11.26 -34.19 -13.81
N ASN A 718 -11.31 -32.95 -14.31
CA ASN A 718 -11.21 -32.71 -15.76
C ASN A 718 -10.15 -31.67 -16.20
N ALA A 719 -9.43 -31.01 -15.29
CA ALA A 719 -8.39 -30.03 -15.64
C ALA A 719 -7.17 -30.09 -14.71
N CYS A 720 -6.01 -29.68 -15.22
CA CYS A 720 -4.74 -29.66 -14.52
C CYS A 720 -3.98 -28.37 -14.82
N TYR A 721 -3.35 -27.79 -13.79
CA TYR A 721 -2.34 -26.76 -13.92
C TYR A 721 -1.00 -27.43 -14.21
N VAL A 722 -0.35 -27.08 -15.32
CA VAL A 722 0.90 -27.73 -15.76
C VAL A 722 2.02 -26.72 -15.94
N HIS A 723 3.24 -27.15 -15.61
CA HIS A 723 4.49 -26.43 -15.83
C HIS A 723 5.30 -27.13 -16.92
N TYR A 724 5.60 -26.45 -18.01
CA TYR A 724 6.34 -27.04 -19.12
C TYR A 724 7.86 -26.92 -18.95
N LEU A 725 8.60 -27.93 -19.41
CA LEU A 725 10.01 -28.14 -19.06
C LEU A 725 11.04 -27.64 -20.11
N LYS A 726 10.65 -27.25 -21.34
CA LYS A 726 11.57 -26.71 -22.39
C LYS A 726 10.82 -26.11 -23.59
N TYR A 727 11.31 -25.02 -24.21
CA TYR A 727 10.61 -24.33 -25.32
C TYR A 727 11.44 -23.83 -26.51
N GLU A 728 10.74 -23.73 -27.65
CA GLU A 728 10.98 -22.87 -28.83
C GLU A 728 9.84 -21.83 -28.95
N LYS A 729 10.00 -20.82 -29.83
CA LYS A 729 9.25 -19.54 -29.92
C LYS A 729 7.83 -19.61 -30.56
N ASP A 730 6.78 -20.05 -29.87
CA ASP A 730 5.37 -19.89 -30.32
C ASP A 730 4.43 -19.59 -29.13
N TRP A 731 3.58 -18.55 -29.20
CA TRP A 731 2.79 -18.01 -28.07
C TRP A 731 1.27 -17.95 -28.32
N ASP A 732 0.56 -19.06 -28.10
CA ASP A 732 -0.92 -19.12 -28.09
C ASP A 732 -1.42 -19.82 -26.82
N GLN A 733 -2.43 -19.26 -26.14
CA GLN A 733 -2.90 -19.74 -24.82
C GLN A 733 -4.42 -19.84 -24.71
N TRP A 734 -4.92 -20.78 -23.91
CA TRP A 734 -6.34 -20.89 -23.59
C TRP A 734 -6.71 -20.07 -22.36
N VAL A 735 -7.73 -19.22 -22.49
CA VAL A 735 -8.19 -18.36 -21.40
C VAL A 735 -9.65 -18.61 -21.05
N LEU A 736 -9.92 -18.57 -19.75
CA LEU A 736 -11.25 -18.71 -19.19
C LEU A 736 -12.05 -17.39 -19.34
N PRO A 737 -13.37 -17.47 -19.43
CA PRO A 737 -14.25 -16.32 -19.73
C PRO A 737 -14.28 -15.27 -18.63
N GLY A 738 -14.05 -15.69 -17.38
CA GLY A 738 -13.94 -14.78 -16.24
C GLY A 738 -12.76 -13.82 -16.36
N HIS A 739 -11.78 -14.12 -17.22
CA HIS A 739 -10.64 -13.27 -17.51
C HIS A 739 -10.89 -12.34 -18.72
N ILE A 740 -12.02 -12.46 -19.42
CA ILE A 740 -12.39 -11.58 -20.53
C ILE A 740 -13.24 -10.44 -19.98
N PHE A 741 -12.63 -9.28 -19.76
CA PHE A 741 -13.29 -8.15 -19.12
C PHE A 741 -13.97 -7.20 -20.12
N ARG A 742 -13.63 -7.29 -21.43
CA ARG A 742 -14.20 -6.40 -22.46
C ARG A 742 -14.14 -7.00 -23.85
N LYS A 743 -15.14 -6.72 -24.69
CA LYS A 743 -15.06 -6.86 -26.15
C LYS A 743 -14.89 -5.47 -26.76
N TYR A 744 -13.86 -5.26 -27.57
CA TYR A 744 -13.68 -3.99 -28.27
C TYR A 744 -14.51 -4.03 -29.57
N HIS A 745 -15.20 -2.93 -29.88
CA HIS A 745 -15.82 -2.77 -31.19
C HIS A 745 -14.75 -2.21 -32.13
N ASN A 746 -14.47 -2.92 -33.23
CA ASN A 746 -13.65 -2.33 -34.29
C ASN A 746 -14.39 -1.11 -34.86
N PRO A 747 -13.69 -0.01 -35.19
CA PRO A 747 -14.27 1.10 -35.92
C PRO A 747 -14.80 0.70 -37.30
#